data_AF-A0A846EPU4-F1
#
_entry.id   AF-A0A846EPU4-F1
#
_cell.length_a   1.000
_cell.length_b   1.000
_cell.length_c   1.000
_cell.angle_alpha   90.00
_cell.angle_beta   90.00
_cell.angle_gamma   90.00
#
_symmetry.space_group_name_H-M   'P 1'
#
loop_
_entity.id
_entity.type
_entity.pdbx_description
1 polymer ?
#
loop_
_entity_poly.entity_id
_entity_poly.type
_entity_poly.pdbx_seq_one_letter_code
_entity_poly.pdbx_strand_id
1 'polypeptide(L)'
;MTGKAFDQFWHLISGASTLNPEVYNQINSLPQGIQVALTVVLIAGLAQAIAQCVVLFINKVKRLRFVLSLGISAIIFVFSFGFWAISLWLVSHLIFNINLELLTVIRTLGLSYAPQMLSFLIGLPYFGIPISVLLTLWSLLAEIRAIQEITQLNIWAAFACNILGWIVHQVSQRTIGRPITAFGRWLLNLAAGTELVTDKQELKEIVMAGNQSSSFQISTDLLPQKTDKQQKQKIKPIIKYIVVGIIAFSIVILLSPLSQNFFTIWYTALNDTFKLTINLIYISLIALFCSIIFTPLESLTWWAGWYEPPTLRYSGSLVEEVPDRQDASIYVLYLDGINQGSYQYLPIVENFLDRLANATPPDVVIIKGIMPYSATNRSLTTDRPLAFLWNILDSIAQRNPNNPIAGIINLRNVAAVAVAADPRYSLIQNQGLAQVLFDSLLYFGYPLGSQKPIALIGYSGGGQMSMGAVPFLKQATGAPIEAISLAGVISGNTGAMVVERLYHLVGEKDSVERLGPIMFPGRWPIMFLSNWNHAKRRGKISFISLGPVAHNDEIGPMGTAMLPDGRTHLQQTLDIISGILTKNWVATGLNPEDFRTVSNYELYKQSLCNHPSYYPLIQSVDSQLYQPISKWVGRLILPTAEEREEVKGVLLELLMTDSENKHRVGQVVNLRWGDDSHLQTYVQLVTTDVNFVDRVRVSKTEGNIHPERIDNWQNVDPLESLAGARPEDDLIVALPEPVVVEDTGIGRLSLYISREPIQISGCFYGLVKIIQFVGEDLFRVRHYNSNSQEFDGVEEIIYIPSVIVDRNGISPSQNQGLENSPVNGKGWYIYGAKNAQGKFVVQAIAPRALFSLKPKKIISGKKATLDYINYKYWQNQVAPKGDIANILLNPTEKQQSEISQTPVWEEGEQALFMHVYGGIGGRKPEFSPLGIFFGHFAFGITKVVREPLANELQLNLEYRQIYTHNCDGIVAGTISWMKYMGDRQWGWLGTRPTSEIIIKFKPMTEDYDFNGIKFSPLSYIVQELDVMAARYRTGDGTGATAVSPINSCVQDSSQALYTALNRMVAQLKLNPLIMKWLREHPDDEQTQRFTQLVNLVKALENHLTPLGKARADWRSEATTLGGFPVETPLKTLWQVVGSWRSLLPRFTNDQLAMIFLQFGASLWVLRTNQVGGYDPNIEAIVPTDFVFFVPRVGK
;
A
#
# COMPACT_ATOMS: atom_id res chain seq x y z
N MET A 1 -6.70 -65.54 -27.21
CA MET A 1 -6.51 -65.70 -25.74
C MET A 1 -7.43 -64.71 -25.06
N THR A 2 -8.54 -65.18 -24.51
CA THR A 2 -9.55 -64.38 -23.80
C THR A 2 -9.08 -64.10 -22.37
N GLY A 3 -8.28 -63.04 -22.20
CA GLY A 3 -7.88 -62.55 -20.88
C GLY A 3 -9.02 -61.80 -20.19
N LYS A 4 -9.09 -61.85 -18.87
CA LYS A 4 -10.01 -61.02 -18.08
C LYS A 4 -9.53 -59.56 -18.11
N ALA A 5 -10.42 -58.58 -17.88
CA ALA A 5 -10.04 -57.17 -17.79
C ALA A 5 -8.93 -56.92 -16.77
N PHE A 6 -8.93 -57.68 -15.67
CA PHE A 6 -7.92 -57.59 -14.62
C PHE A 6 -6.53 -58.07 -15.07
N ASP A 7 -6.45 -59.03 -16.01
CA ASP A 7 -5.19 -59.49 -16.59
C ASP A 7 -4.54 -58.38 -17.47
N GLN A 8 -5.34 -57.42 -17.91
CA GLN A 8 -4.93 -56.27 -18.73
C GLN A 8 -4.96 -54.94 -17.97
N PHE A 9 -4.98 -54.98 -16.63
CA PHE A 9 -5.17 -53.80 -15.77
C PHE A 9 -4.24 -52.63 -16.13
N TRP A 10 -2.93 -52.87 -16.27
CA TRP A 10 -1.95 -51.83 -16.61
C TRP A 10 -2.08 -51.32 -18.06
N HIS A 11 -2.52 -52.18 -18.99
CA HIS A 11 -2.78 -51.77 -20.37
C HIS A 11 -3.99 -50.82 -20.44
N LEU A 12 -5.07 -51.13 -19.73
CA LEU A 12 -6.27 -50.28 -19.66
C LEU A 12 -5.95 -48.91 -19.01
N ILE A 13 -5.18 -48.91 -17.92
CA ILE A 13 -4.75 -47.66 -17.24
C ILE A 13 -3.84 -46.81 -18.12
N SER A 14 -2.83 -47.43 -18.75
CA SER A 14 -1.90 -46.73 -19.64
C SER A 14 -2.62 -46.14 -20.85
N GLY A 15 -3.53 -46.92 -21.45
CA GLY A 15 -4.35 -46.45 -22.57
C GLY A 15 -5.26 -45.29 -22.17
N ALA A 16 -5.91 -45.35 -21.01
CA ALA A 16 -6.76 -44.26 -20.55
C ALA A 16 -5.95 -43.00 -20.20
N SER A 17 -4.76 -43.19 -19.62
CA SER A 17 -3.84 -42.08 -19.30
C SER A 17 -3.23 -41.43 -20.54
N THR A 18 -3.13 -42.16 -21.65
CA THR A 18 -2.68 -41.64 -22.96
C THR A 18 -3.84 -41.21 -23.87
N LEU A 19 -5.07 -41.19 -23.35
CA LEU A 19 -6.30 -40.83 -24.07
C LEU A 19 -6.58 -41.74 -25.29
N ASN A 20 -6.11 -42.99 -25.26
CA ASN A 20 -6.40 -43.97 -26.30
C ASN A 20 -7.89 -44.35 -26.27
N PRO A 21 -8.66 -44.12 -27.37
CA PRO A 21 -10.07 -44.47 -27.42
C PRO A 21 -10.35 -45.97 -27.20
N GLU A 22 -9.47 -46.85 -27.71
CA GLU A 22 -9.77 -48.28 -27.81
C GLU A 22 -9.99 -48.94 -26.45
N VAL A 23 -9.30 -48.45 -25.40
CA VAL A 23 -9.42 -49.04 -24.06
C VAL A 23 -10.79 -48.82 -23.41
N TYR A 24 -11.51 -47.77 -23.81
CA TYR A 24 -12.86 -47.49 -23.32
C TYR A 24 -13.89 -48.47 -23.91
N ASN A 25 -13.67 -48.96 -25.14
CA ASN A 25 -14.46 -50.07 -25.68
C ASN A 25 -14.04 -51.41 -25.08
N GLN A 26 -12.73 -51.63 -24.92
CA GLN A 26 -12.19 -52.87 -24.37
C GLN A 26 -12.73 -53.15 -22.95
N ILE A 27 -12.75 -52.16 -22.05
CA ILE A 27 -13.25 -52.35 -20.67
C ILE A 27 -14.75 -52.73 -20.62
N ASN A 28 -15.53 -52.34 -21.63
CA ASN A 28 -16.94 -52.72 -21.72
C ASN A 28 -17.14 -54.14 -22.25
N SER A 29 -16.22 -54.63 -23.09
CA SER A 29 -16.27 -55.96 -23.72
C SER A 29 -15.63 -57.08 -22.89
N LEU A 30 -14.67 -56.77 -22.03
CA LEU A 30 -13.91 -57.76 -21.26
C LEU A 30 -14.66 -58.21 -19.99
N PRO A 31 -14.64 -59.52 -19.65
CA PRO A 31 -15.11 -60.00 -18.36
C PRO A 31 -14.34 -59.32 -17.22
N GLN A 32 -15.05 -58.96 -16.15
CA GLN A 32 -14.54 -58.22 -14.99
C GLN A 32 -14.24 -56.72 -15.18
N GLY A 33 -14.75 -56.08 -16.24
CA GLY A 33 -14.57 -54.64 -16.48
C GLY A 33 -15.08 -53.74 -15.34
N ILE A 34 -16.18 -54.12 -14.67
CA ILE A 34 -16.72 -53.36 -13.53
C ILE A 34 -15.81 -53.42 -12.30
N GLN A 35 -15.16 -54.56 -12.03
CA GLN A 35 -14.19 -54.68 -10.95
C GLN A 35 -13.00 -53.76 -11.21
N VAL A 36 -12.47 -53.75 -12.44
CA VAL A 36 -11.37 -52.84 -12.82
C VAL A 36 -11.75 -51.38 -12.62
N ALA A 37 -12.91 -50.96 -13.12
CA ALA A 37 -13.39 -49.58 -13.00
C ALA A 37 -13.54 -49.14 -11.52
N LEU A 38 -14.17 -49.97 -10.68
CA LEU A 38 -14.32 -49.68 -9.25
C LEU A 38 -12.96 -49.69 -8.52
N THR A 39 -12.04 -50.58 -8.90
CA THR A 39 -10.67 -50.59 -8.34
C THR A 39 -9.91 -49.31 -8.71
N VAL A 40 -10.00 -48.83 -9.95
CA VAL A 40 -9.38 -47.57 -10.37
C VAL A 40 -9.93 -46.39 -9.56
N VAL A 41 -11.26 -46.28 -9.43
CA VAL A 41 -11.91 -45.21 -8.64
C VAL A 41 -11.54 -45.31 -7.16
N LEU A 42 -11.46 -46.52 -6.59
CA LEU A 42 -11.07 -46.72 -5.20
C LEU A 42 -9.61 -46.32 -4.96
N ILE A 43 -8.69 -46.67 -5.86
CA ILE A 43 -7.28 -46.26 -5.78
C ILE A 43 -7.16 -44.75 -5.91
N ALA A 44 -7.88 -44.14 -6.86
CA ALA A 44 -7.94 -42.68 -7.00
C ALA A 44 -8.46 -42.00 -5.72
N GLY A 45 -9.55 -42.52 -5.13
CA GLY A 45 -10.11 -42.02 -3.87
C GLY A 45 -9.14 -42.15 -2.70
N LEU A 46 -8.43 -43.28 -2.58
CA LEU A 46 -7.40 -43.48 -1.55
C LEU A 46 -6.21 -42.54 -1.76
N ALA A 47 -5.74 -42.39 -3.00
CA ALA A 47 -4.66 -41.48 -3.37
C ALA A 47 -5.00 -40.03 -3.03
N GLN A 48 -6.25 -39.61 -3.30
CA GLN A 48 -6.74 -38.28 -2.93
C GLN A 48 -6.89 -38.11 -1.41
N ALA A 49 -7.38 -39.12 -0.69
CA ALA A 49 -7.46 -39.09 0.76
C ALA A 49 -6.06 -38.95 1.41
N ILE A 50 -5.06 -39.65 0.87
CA ILE A 50 -3.66 -39.51 1.29
C ILE A 50 -3.16 -38.08 1.04
N ALA A 51 -3.43 -37.49 -0.11
CA ALA A 51 -3.00 -36.13 -0.41
C ALA A 51 -3.63 -35.06 0.50
N GLN A 52 -4.85 -35.30 0.99
CA GLN A 52 -5.59 -34.39 1.87
C GLN A 52 -5.46 -34.74 3.36
N CYS A 53 -4.59 -35.69 3.72
CA CYS A 53 -4.48 -36.20 5.09
C CYS A 53 -4.05 -35.15 6.13
N VAL A 54 -3.53 -33.99 5.70
CA VAL A 54 -3.15 -32.86 6.57
C VAL A 54 -4.30 -32.42 7.48
N VAL A 55 -5.55 -32.49 7.01
CA VAL A 55 -6.74 -32.15 7.82
C VAL A 55 -6.87 -33.08 9.02
N LEU A 56 -6.60 -34.38 8.85
CA LEU A 56 -6.64 -35.35 9.95
C LEU A 56 -5.51 -35.10 10.97
N PHE A 57 -4.35 -34.64 10.51
CA PHE A 57 -3.26 -34.23 11.39
C PHE A 57 -3.62 -32.98 12.20
N ILE A 58 -4.16 -31.93 11.56
CA ILE A 58 -4.58 -30.71 12.26
C ILE A 58 -5.58 -31.02 13.38
N ASN A 59 -6.55 -31.91 13.10
CA ASN A 59 -7.55 -32.41 14.05
C ASN A 59 -7.01 -33.44 15.07
N LYS A 60 -5.69 -33.69 15.11
CA LYS A 60 -5.00 -34.60 16.04
C LYS A 60 -5.59 -36.03 16.07
N VAL A 61 -5.97 -36.56 14.91
CA VAL A 61 -6.52 -37.92 14.81
C VAL A 61 -5.46 -38.97 15.17
N LYS A 62 -5.80 -39.94 16.02
CA LYS A 62 -4.89 -41.02 16.47
C LYS A 62 -4.52 -41.99 15.33
N ARG A 63 -3.34 -42.60 15.39
CA ARG A 63 -2.75 -43.47 14.34
C ARG A 63 -3.69 -44.52 13.73
N LEU A 64 -4.36 -45.34 14.55
CA LEU A 64 -5.26 -46.39 14.05
C LEU A 64 -6.52 -45.79 13.39
N ARG A 65 -7.04 -44.71 13.95
CA ARG A 65 -8.20 -43.97 13.44
C ARG A 65 -7.88 -43.22 12.16
N PHE A 66 -6.63 -42.80 11.98
CA PHE A 66 -6.14 -42.17 10.76
C PHE A 66 -6.26 -43.12 9.56
N VAL A 67 -5.76 -44.34 9.68
CA VAL A 67 -5.86 -45.36 8.60
C VAL A 67 -7.32 -45.69 8.30
N LEU A 68 -8.15 -45.83 9.33
CA LEU A 68 -9.60 -46.04 9.17
C LEU A 68 -10.26 -44.87 8.43
N SER A 69 -9.91 -43.63 8.78
CA SER A 69 -10.45 -42.43 8.15
C SER A 69 -10.08 -42.35 6.68
N LEU A 70 -8.86 -42.71 6.30
CA LEU A 70 -8.44 -42.80 4.89
C LEU A 70 -9.27 -43.83 4.12
N GLY A 71 -9.50 -45.01 4.71
CA GLY A 71 -10.34 -46.05 4.11
C GLY A 71 -11.79 -45.59 3.91
N ILE A 72 -12.40 -44.98 4.93
CA ILE A 72 -13.77 -44.42 4.83
C ILE A 72 -13.83 -43.31 3.78
N SER A 73 -12.81 -42.45 3.71
CA SER A 73 -12.74 -41.37 2.71
C SER A 73 -12.71 -41.92 1.29
N ALA A 74 -11.94 -42.98 1.04
CA ALA A 74 -11.91 -43.67 -0.25
C ALA A 74 -13.27 -44.31 -0.60
N ILE A 75 -13.97 -44.88 0.38
CA ILE A 75 -15.31 -45.45 0.18
C ILE A 75 -16.33 -44.35 -0.16
N ILE A 76 -16.33 -43.23 0.59
CA ILE A 76 -17.21 -42.07 0.31
C ILE A 76 -16.93 -41.50 -1.09
N PHE A 77 -15.68 -41.52 -1.52
CA PHE A 77 -15.29 -41.11 -2.87
C PHE A 77 -15.94 -41.99 -3.95
N VAL A 78 -15.91 -43.32 -3.79
CA VAL A 78 -16.59 -44.26 -4.70
C VAL A 78 -18.10 -44.02 -4.74
N PHE A 79 -18.74 -43.74 -3.60
CA PHE A 79 -20.16 -43.38 -3.57
C PHE A 79 -20.43 -42.06 -4.31
N SER A 80 -19.59 -41.05 -4.13
CA SER A 80 -19.71 -39.76 -4.82
C SER A 80 -19.53 -39.91 -6.33
N PHE A 81 -18.60 -40.77 -6.76
CA PHE A 81 -18.43 -41.17 -8.16
C PHE A 81 -19.69 -41.84 -8.72
N GLY A 82 -20.41 -42.65 -7.93
CA GLY A 82 -21.70 -43.21 -8.34
C GLY A 82 -22.73 -42.13 -8.72
N PHE A 83 -22.84 -41.07 -7.92
CA PHE A 83 -23.68 -39.91 -8.25
C PHE A 83 -23.22 -39.19 -9.51
N TRP A 84 -21.91 -39.12 -9.75
CA TRP A 84 -21.34 -38.56 -10.97
C TRP A 84 -21.75 -39.36 -12.20
N ALA A 85 -21.55 -40.68 -12.18
CA ALA A 85 -21.93 -41.59 -13.25
C ALA A 85 -23.44 -41.57 -13.56
N ILE A 86 -24.29 -41.55 -12.53
CA ILE A 86 -25.75 -41.47 -12.70
C ILE A 86 -26.16 -40.13 -13.34
N SER A 87 -25.54 -39.03 -12.93
CA SER A 87 -25.83 -37.70 -13.50
C SER A 87 -25.48 -37.63 -14.97
N LEU A 88 -24.33 -38.20 -15.34
CA LEU A 88 -23.88 -38.26 -16.72
C LEU A 88 -24.76 -39.16 -17.58
N TRP A 89 -25.18 -40.32 -17.04
CA TRP A 89 -26.15 -41.22 -17.67
C TRP A 89 -27.52 -40.56 -17.88
N LEU A 90 -28.04 -39.82 -16.89
CA LEU A 90 -29.30 -39.09 -17.01
C LEU A 90 -29.23 -38.03 -18.11
N VAL A 91 -28.12 -37.29 -18.19
CA VAL A 91 -27.94 -36.25 -19.21
C VAL A 91 -27.78 -36.85 -20.60
N SER A 92 -27.02 -37.93 -20.75
CA SER A 92 -26.86 -38.60 -22.05
C SER A 92 -28.20 -39.17 -22.55
N HIS A 93 -29.03 -39.70 -21.65
CA HIS A 93 -30.34 -40.24 -21.99
C HIS A 93 -31.39 -39.15 -22.24
N LEU A 94 -31.52 -38.15 -21.36
CA LEU A 94 -32.61 -37.16 -21.41
C LEU A 94 -32.34 -35.99 -22.35
N ILE A 95 -31.08 -35.55 -22.48
CA ILE A 95 -30.72 -34.35 -23.26
C ILE A 95 -30.17 -34.73 -24.63
N PHE A 96 -29.30 -35.73 -24.67
CA PHE A 96 -28.64 -36.16 -25.92
C PHE A 96 -29.35 -37.35 -26.60
N ASN A 97 -30.38 -37.92 -25.97
CA ASN A 97 -31.20 -39.02 -26.49
C ASN A 97 -30.39 -40.28 -26.85
N ILE A 98 -29.33 -40.56 -26.08
CA ILE A 98 -28.46 -41.73 -26.27
C ILE A 98 -28.84 -42.81 -25.26
N ASN A 99 -29.21 -43.99 -25.75
CA ASN A 99 -29.56 -45.13 -24.93
C ASN A 99 -28.30 -45.92 -24.52
N LEU A 100 -27.62 -45.46 -23.46
CA LEU A 100 -26.53 -46.20 -22.83
C LEU A 100 -27.02 -46.99 -21.62
N GLU A 101 -26.49 -48.19 -21.42
CA GLU A 101 -26.61 -48.88 -20.14
C GLU A 101 -25.80 -48.14 -19.06
N LEU A 102 -26.38 -47.99 -17.86
CA LEU A 102 -25.71 -47.34 -16.73
C LEU A 102 -24.36 -48.02 -16.38
N LEU A 103 -24.28 -49.35 -16.52
CA LEU A 103 -23.04 -50.11 -16.30
C LEU A 103 -21.94 -49.73 -17.30
N THR A 104 -22.28 -49.41 -18.55
CA THR A 104 -21.34 -48.93 -19.57
C THR A 104 -20.78 -47.57 -19.20
N VAL A 105 -21.64 -46.66 -18.70
CA VAL A 105 -21.20 -45.35 -18.20
C VAL A 105 -20.28 -45.51 -16.99
N ILE A 106 -20.64 -46.36 -16.02
CA ILE A 106 -19.82 -46.62 -14.82
C ILE A 106 -18.45 -47.21 -15.16
N ARG A 107 -18.37 -48.20 -16.05
CA ARG A 107 -17.10 -48.81 -16.46
C ARG A 107 -16.19 -47.80 -17.16
N THR A 108 -16.76 -47.08 -18.12
CA THR A 108 -16.04 -46.14 -18.97
C THR A 108 -15.55 -44.93 -18.19
N LEU A 109 -16.43 -44.36 -17.36
CA LEU A 109 -16.11 -43.23 -16.49
C LEU A 109 -15.18 -43.65 -15.34
N GLY A 110 -15.28 -44.88 -14.84
CA GLY A 110 -14.35 -45.36 -13.82
C GLY A 110 -12.93 -45.48 -14.35
N LEU A 111 -12.77 -45.85 -15.62
CA LEU A 111 -11.46 -45.92 -16.27
C LEU A 111 -10.87 -44.53 -16.57
N SER A 112 -11.68 -43.51 -16.86
CA SER A 112 -11.17 -42.14 -17.07
C SER A 112 -10.57 -41.50 -15.82
N TYR A 113 -10.80 -42.07 -14.63
CA TYR A 113 -10.13 -41.68 -13.38
C TYR A 113 -8.70 -42.25 -13.24
N ALA A 114 -8.20 -43.02 -14.21
CA ALA A 114 -6.83 -43.54 -14.21
C ALA A 114 -5.74 -42.49 -13.88
N PRO A 115 -5.79 -41.25 -14.41
CA PRO A 115 -4.83 -40.21 -14.04
C PRO A 115 -4.88 -39.85 -12.54
N GLN A 116 -6.07 -39.88 -11.91
CA GLN A 116 -6.26 -39.59 -10.47
C GLN A 116 -5.67 -40.67 -9.56
N MET A 117 -5.25 -41.83 -10.07
CA MET A 117 -4.47 -42.79 -9.29
C MET A 117 -3.14 -42.18 -8.82
N LEU A 118 -2.64 -41.15 -9.52
CA LEU A 118 -1.46 -40.37 -9.15
C LEU A 118 -1.77 -39.22 -8.18
N SER A 119 -3.00 -39.10 -7.67
CA SER A 119 -3.39 -37.98 -6.79
C SER A 119 -2.64 -37.96 -5.47
N PHE A 120 -1.96 -39.03 -5.05
CA PHE A 120 -1.05 -38.99 -3.91
C PHE A 120 0.11 -38.01 -4.12
N LEU A 121 0.49 -37.72 -5.38
CA LEU A 121 1.47 -36.69 -5.77
C LEU A 121 1.01 -35.28 -5.43
N ILE A 122 -0.29 -35.06 -5.26
CA ILE A 122 -0.81 -33.79 -4.75
C ILE A 122 -0.24 -33.56 -3.34
N GLY A 123 0.11 -34.59 -2.57
CA GLY A 123 0.80 -34.44 -1.29
C GLY A 123 2.22 -33.84 -1.38
N LEU A 124 2.80 -33.68 -2.58
CA LEU A 124 4.10 -33.04 -2.75
C LEU A 124 4.07 -31.60 -2.23
N PRO A 125 5.01 -31.20 -1.36
CA PRO A 125 5.12 -29.82 -0.91
C PRO A 125 5.25 -28.86 -2.09
N TYR A 126 4.47 -27.78 -2.05
CA TYR A 126 4.42 -26.69 -3.02
C TYR A 126 3.87 -27.05 -4.42
N PHE A 127 4.34 -28.13 -5.04
CA PHE A 127 3.91 -28.58 -6.37
C PHE A 127 2.55 -29.27 -6.39
N GLY A 128 2.02 -29.65 -5.22
CA GLY A 128 0.78 -30.40 -5.12
C GLY A 128 -0.44 -29.72 -5.75
N ILE A 129 -0.57 -28.40 -5.59
CA ILE A 129 -1.70 -27.64 -6.16
C ILE A 129 -1.64 -27.64 -7.71
N PRO A 130 -0.52 -27.26 -8.36
CA PRO A 130 -0.36 -27.43 -9.80
C PRO A 130 -0.64 -28.85 -10.31
N ILE A 131 -0.12 -29.87 -9.61
CA ILE A 131 -0.34 -31.29 -9.96
C ILE A 131 -1.84 -31.62 -9.88
N SER A 132 -2.54 -31.15 -8.85
CA SER A 132 -3.98 -31.34 -8.71
C SER A 132 -4.76 -30.78 -9.89
N VAL A 133 -4.42 -29.56 -10.32
CA VAL A 133 -5.04 -28.94 -11.52
C VAL A 133 -4.74 -29.76 -12.77
N LEU A 134 -3.48 -30.17 -12.96
CA LEU A 134 -3.08 -30.99 -14.11
C LEU A 134 -3.82 -32.32 -14.16
N LEU A 135 -3.84 -33.08 -13.06
CA LEU A 135 -4.53 -34.38 -13.00
C LEU A 135 -6.04 -34.23 -13.21
N THR A 136 -6.65 -33.17 -12.65
CA THR A 136 -8.07 -32.88 -12.83
C THR A 136 -8.41 -32.56 -14.29
N LEU A 137 -7.63 -31.68 -14.93
CA LEU A 137 -7.81 -31.38 -16.35
C LEU A 137 -7.56 -32.60 -17.23
N TRP A 138 -6.55 -33.41 -16.91
CA TRP A 138 -6.25 -34.63 -17.64
C TRP A 138 -7.36 -35.68 -17.53
N SER A 139 -7.96 -35.79 -16.35
CA SER A 139 -9.10 -36.68 -16.11
C SER A 139 -10.34 -36.19 -16.87
N LEU A 140 -10.60 -34.88 -16.89
CA LEU A 140 -11.67 -34.30 -17.70
C LEU A 140 -11.47 -34.58 -19.21
N LEU A 141 -10.24 -34.49 -19.72
CA LEU A 141 -9.93 -34.86 -21.10
C LEU A 141 -10.19 -36.35 -21.36
N ALA A 142 -9.79 -37.21 -20.41
CA ALA A 142 -10.09 -38.64 -20.46
C ALA A 142 -11.60 -38.90 -20.45
N GLU A 143 -12.38 -38.19 -19.64
CA GLU A 143 -13.85 -38.28 -19.58
C GLU A 143 -14.51 -37.87 -20.90
N ILE A 144 -14.10 -36.74 -21.49
CA ILE A 144 -14.62 -36.27 -22.78
C ILE A 144 -14.33 -37.31 -23.87
N ARG A 145 -13.10 -37.85 -23.90
CA ARG A 145 -12.71 -38.85 -24.88
C ARG A 145 -13.45 -40.17 -24.68
N ALA A 146 -13.64 -40.58 -23.44
CA ALA A 146 -14.36 -41.79 -23.06
C ALA A 146 -15.84 -41.71 -23.47
N ILE A 147 -16.48 -40.56 -23.23
CA ILE A 147 -17.87 -40.32 -23.65
C ILE A 147 -17.99 -40.27 -25.16
N GLN A 148 -17.09 -39.56 -25.85
CA GLN A 148 -17.06 -39.53 -27.31
C GLN A 148 -17.02 -40.94 -27.91
N GLU A 149 -16.21 -41.84 -27.33
CA GLU A 149 -16.06 -43.19 -27.86
C GLU A 149 -17.33 -44.03 -27.70
N ILE A 150 -17.95 -44.03 -26.51
CA ILE A 150 -19.13 -44.88 -26.25
C ILE A 150 -20.44 -44.30 -26.81
N THR A 151 -20.47 -43.00 -27.16
CA THR A 151 -21.68 -42.32 -27.65
C THR A 151 -21.61 -41.90 -29.12
N GLN A 152 -20.41 -41.93 -29.73
CA GLN A 152 -20.13 -41.39 -31.06
C GLN A 152 -20.48 -39.90 -31.22
N LEU A 153 -20.63 -39.16 -30.11
CA LEU A 153 -20.82 -37.71 -30.15
C LEU A 153 -19.58 -37.02 -30.70
N ASN A 154 -19.77 -35.87 -31.35
CA ASN A 154 -18.64 -35.00 -31.65
C ASN A 154 -18.05 -34.41 -30.35
N ILE A 155 -16.82 -33.89 -30.41
CA ILE A 155 -16.09 -33.43 -29.22
C ILE A 155 -16.83 -32.33 -28.43
N TRP A 156 -17.53 -31.43 -29.13
CA TRP A 156 -18.30 -30.35 -28.50
C TRP A 156 -19.55 -30.86 -27.79
N ALA A 157 -20.24 -31.84 -28.38
CA ALA A 157 -21.40 -32.48 -27.76
C ALA A 157 -20.98 -33.36 -26.57
N ALA A 158 -19.86 -34.08 -26.65
CA ALA A 158 -19.30 -34.84 -25.53
C ALA A 158 -18.86 -33.91 -24.38
N PHE A 159 -18.25 -32.76 -24.71
CA PHE A 159 -17.93 -31.72 -23.72
C PHE A 159 -19.19 -31.13 -23.06
N ALA A 160 -20.20 -30.77 -23.86
CA ALA A 160 -21.48 -30.26 -23.36
C ALA A 160 -22.20 -31.30 -22.47
N CYS A 161 -22.15 -32.58 -22.83
CA CYS A 161 -22.71 -33.68 -22.04
C CYS A 161 -22.03 -33.78 -20.66
N ASN A 162 -20.70 -33.65 -20.60
CA ASN A 162 -19.97 -33.62 -19.33
C ASN A 162 -20.31 -32.38 -18.49
N ILE A 163 -20.39 -31.18 -19.08
CA ILE A 163 -20.77 -29.96 -18.35
C ILE A 163 -22.19 -30.06 -17.79
N LEU A 164 -23.16 -30.47 -18.61
CA LEU A 164 -24.55 -30.61 -18.19
C LEU A 164 -24.68 -31.71 -17.12
N GLY A 165 -23.95 -32.81 -17.28
CA GLY A 165 -23.81 -33.83 -16.24
C GLY A 165 -23.29 -33.25 -14.93
N TRP A 166 -22.29 -32.37 -15.00
CA TRP A 166 -21.69 -31.72 -13.81
C TRP A 166 -22.68 -30.79 -13.13
N ILE A 167 -23.47 -30.03 -13.90
CA ILE A 167 -24.54 -29.19 -13.36
C ILE A 167 -25.58 -30.06 -12.63
N VAL A 168 -26.03 -31.16 -13.23
CA VAL A 168 -26.98 -32.09 -12.60
C VAL A 168 -26.38 -32.70 -11.32
N HIS A 169 -25.10 -33.07 -11.35
CA HIS A 169 -24.37 -33.57 -10.18
C HIS A 169 -24.33 -32.53 -9.04
N GLN A 170 -24.01 -31.27 -9.34
CA GLN A 170 -23.99 -30.19 -8.36
C GLN A 170 -25.37 -29.92 -7.75
N VAL A 171 -26.43 -29.93 -8.57
CA VAL A 171 -27.82 -29.78 -8.11
C VAL A 171 -28.22 -30.96 -7.22
N SER A 172 -27.88 -32.18 -7.62
CA SER A 172 -28.15 -33.40 -6.85
C SER A 172 -27.45 -33.38 -5.48
N GLN A 173 -26.15 -33.03 -5.44
CA GLN A 173 -25.39 -32.89 -4.19
C GLN A 173 -26.02 -31.87 -3.23
N ARG A 174 -26.56 -30.76 -3.76
CA ARG A 174 -27.15 -29.67 -2.96
C ARG A 174 -28.62 -29.90 -2.58
N THR A 175 -29.29 -30.90 -3.14
CA THR A 175 -30.70 -31.21 -2.86
C THR A 175 -30.81 -32.54 -2.11
N ILE A 176 -30.81 -33.66 -2.84
CA ILE A 176 -30.97 -35.03 -2.33
C ILE A 176 -29.68 -35.51 -1.64
N GLY A 177 -28.52 -34.95 -2.02
CA GLY A 177 -27.22 -35.32 -1.48
C GLY A 177 -26.91 -34.76 -0.08
N ARG A 178 -27.59 -33.71 0.39
CA ARG A 178 -27.36 -33.11 1.72
C ARG A 178 -27.42 -34.12 2.89
N PRO A 179 -28.48 -34.94 3.04
CA PRO A 179 -28.52 -35.96 4.10
C PRO A 179 -27.41 -37.00 3.96
N ILE A 180 -27.00 -37.33 2.72
CA ILE A 180 -25.93 -38.29 2.45
C ILE A 180 -24.56 -37.70 2.80
N THR A 181 -24.33 -36.43 2.51
CA THR A 181 -23.12 -35.71 2.94
C THR A 181 -23.06 -35.58 4.46
N ALA A 182 -24.20 -35.33 5.13
CA ALA A 182 -24.27 -35.32 6.59
C ALA A 182 -23.96 -36.70 7.19
N PHE A 183 -24.49 -37.77 6.58
CA PHE A 183 -24.18 -39.15 6.96
C PHE A 183 -22.71 -39.50 6.72
N GLY A 184 -22.14 -39.08 5.58
CA GLY A 184 -20.71 -39.25 5.28
C GLY A 184 -19.81 -38.51 6.27
N ARG A 185 -20.17 -37.28 6.66
CA ARG A 185 -19.48 -36.53 7.72
C ARG A 185 -19.58 -37.24 9.07
N TRP A 186 -20.77 -37.76 9.42
CA TRP A 186 -20.96 -38.54 10.64
C TRP A 186 -20.07 -39.79 10.66
N LEU A 187 -20.00 -40.55 9.55
CA LEU A 187 -19.10 -41.70 9.42
C LEU A 187 -17.62 -41.32 9.54
N LEU A 188 -17.20 -40.20 8.94
CA LEU A 188 -15.84 -39.70 9.03
C LEU A 188 -15.49 -39.27 10.46
N ASN A 189 -16.40 -38.56 11.15
CA ASN A 189 -16.24 -38.19 12.55
C ASN A 189 -16.17 -39.41 13.47
N LEU A 190 -16.96 -40.45 13.18
CA LEU A 190 -16.91 -41.72 13.90
C LEU A 190 -15.55 -42.42 13.72
N ALA A 191 -15.04 -42.49 12.47
CA ALA A 191 -13.75 -43.09 12.19
C ALA A 191 -12.57 -42.31 12.75
N ALA A 192 -12.59 -40.98 12.65
CA ALA A 192 -11.61 -40.09 13.28
C ALA A 192 -11.74 -40.12 14.81
N GLY A 193 -12.95 -40.38 15.29
CA GLY A 193 -13.37 -40.38 16.69
C GLY A 193 -13.17 -39.04 17.39
N THR A 194 -13.32 -37.97 16.62
CA THR A 194 -13.45 -36.56 17.00
C THR A 194 -14.30 -35.86 15.95
N GLU A 195 -14.90 -34.73 16.27
CA GLU A 195 -15.55 -33.88 15.27
C GLU A 195 -14.46 -33.26 14.38
N LEU A 196 -14.49 -33.56 13.08
CA LEU A 196 -13.49 -33.06 12.13
C LEU A 196 -13.85 -31.65 11.68
N VAL A 197 -13.00 -30.71 12.05
CA VAL A 197 -12.99 -29.37 11.46
C VAL A 197 -12.38 -29.47 10.06
N THR A 198 -13.12 -29.00 9.07
CA THR A 198 -12.72 -29.05 7.64
C THR A 198 -12.70 -27.67 6.99
N ASP A 199 -13.25 -26.66 7.67
CA ASP A 199 -13.19 -25.27 7.21
C ASP A 199 -11.76 -24.71 7.32
N LYS A 200 -11.33 -23.98 6.30
CA LYS A 200 -9.95 -23.48 6.21
C LYS A 200 -9.63 -22.41 7.26
N GLN A 201 -10.60 -21.56 7.63
CA GLN A 201 -10.41 -20.52 8.64
C GLN A 201 -10.37 -21.13 10.03
N GLU A 202 -11.30 -22.02 10.35
CA GLU A 202 -11.32 -22.72 11.64
C GLU A 202 -10.04 -23.58 11.82
N LEU A 203 -9.58 -24.28 10.77
CA LEU A 203 -8.28 -25.00 10.80
C LEU A 203 -7.10 -24.07 11.10
N LYS A 204 -7.12 -22.83 10.57
CA LYS A 204 -6.08 -21.84 10.85
C LYS A 204 -6.14 -21.37 12.30
N GLU A 205 -7.33 -21.15 12.85
CA GLU A 205 -7.54 -20.77 14.25
C GLU A 205 -7.03 -21.85 15.20
N ILE A 206 -7.31 -23.13 14.91
CA ILE A 206 -6.78 -24.27 15.68
C ILE A 206 -5.25 -24.23 15.73
N VAL A 207 -4.58 -23.95 14.61
CA VAL A 207 -3.11 -23.88 14.58
C VAL A 207 -2.58 -22.64 15.30
N MET A 208 -3.23 -21.48 15.12
CA MET A 208 -2.88 -20.22 15.79
C MET A 208 -3.10 -20.24 17.31
N ALA A 209 -4.04 -21.06 17.80
CA ALA A 209 -4.25 -21.29 19.23
C ALA A 209 -3.09 -22.06 19.89
N GLY A 210 -2.20 -22.65 19.08
CA GLY A 210 -1.01 -23.34 19.55
C GLY A 210 -1.27 -24.75 20.10
N ASN A 211 -0.18 -25.47 20.41
CA ASN A 211 -0.25 -26.81 20.97
C ASN A 211 -0.28 -26.76 22.50
N GLN A 212 -1.46 -26.87 23.12
CA GLN A 212 -1.62 -26.83 24.59
C GLN A 212 -0.85 -27.94 25.33
N SER A 213 -0.40 -28.99 24.64
CA SER A 213 0.27 -30.15 25.25
C SER A 213 1.73 -29.91 25.67
N SER A 214 2.34 -28.79 25.28
CA SER A 214 3.75 -28.47 25.58
C SER A 214 3.95 -27.37 26.63
N SER A 215 2.88 -26.87 27.26
CA SER A 215 3.02 -25.89 28.35
C SER A 215 3.43 -26.57 29.66
N PHE A 216 4.59 -26.15 30.20
CA PHE A 216 5.12 -26.45 31.54
C PHE A 216 5.61 -27.89 31.81
N GLN A 217 6.75 -28.25 31.22
CA GLN A 217 7.73 -29.12 31.89
C GLN A 217 9.14 -28.52 31.76
N ILE A 218 9.38 -27.45 32.51
CA ILE A 218 10.75 -27.04 32.85
C ILE A 218 11.19 -28.03 33.93
N SER A 219 12.07 -28.96 33.58
CA SER A 219 12.63 -29.97 34.49
C SER A 219 13.38 -29.30 35.64
N THR A 220 12.98 -29.61 36.87
CA THR A 220 13.60 -29.25 38.16
C THR A 220 14.95 -29.94 38.44
N ASP A 221 15.74 -30.26 37.41
CA ASP A 221 17.08 -30.85 37.58
C ASP A 221 18.19 -29.78 37.63
N LEU A 222 17.91 -28.68 38.34
CA LEU A 222 18.91 -27.70 38.76
C LEU A 222 19.46 -28.07 40.16
N LEU A 223 20.07 -29.25 40.26
CA LEU A 223 21.03 -29.56 41.32
C LEU A 223 22.19 -30.37 40.74
N PRO A 224 23.45 -30.00 40.99
CA PRO A 224 24.59 -30.70 40.43
C PRO A 224 24.73 -32.06 41.11
N GLN A 225 24.33 -33.14 40.44
CA GLN A 225 24.73 -34.47 40.86
C GLN A 225 26.15 -34.78 40.38
N LYS A 226 26.98 -35.06 41.38
CA LYS A 226 28.35 -35.54 41.28
C LYS A 226 28.52 -36.57 40.18
N THR A 227 29.57 -36.34 39.40
CA THR A 227 30.35 -37.30 38.65
C THR A 227 30.44 -38.64 39.38
N ASP A 228 30.00 -39.72 38.74
CA ASP A 228 30.69 -40.99 38.93
C ASP A 228 30.57 -41.96 37.74
N LYS A 229 31.74 -42.55 37.46
CA LYS A 229 32.03 -43.78 36.70
C LYS A 229 31.90 -43.80 35.18
N GLN A 230 33.06 -43.55 34.58
CA GLN A 230 33.58 -44.21 33.38
C GLN A 230 33.11 -45.67 33.25
N GLN A 231 32.32 -45.97 32.22
CA GLN A 231 32.16 -47.33 31.71
C GLN A 231 32.99 -47.47 30.42
N LYS A 232 34.16 -48.09 30.56
CA LYS A 232 34.98 -48.59 29.46
C LYS A 232 34.16 -49.59 28.63
N GLN A 233 33.73 -49.21 27.42
CA GLN A 233 33.29 -50.18 26.42
C GLN A 233 34.52 -50.79 25.74
N LYS A 234 34.70 -52.10 25.96
CA LYS A 234 35.71 -52.95 25.32
C LYS A 234 35.45 -53.03 23.81
N ILE A 235 36.38 -52.51 23.02
CA ILE A 235 36.48 -52.81 21.58
C ILE A 235 36.92 -54.28 21.43
N LYS A 236 36.10 -55.11 20.75
CA LYS A 236 36.53 -56.43 20.25
C LYS A 236 37.10 -56.27 18.84
N PRO A 237 38.21 -56.94 18.46
CA PRO A 237 38.85 -56.69 17.18
C PRO A 237 38.13 -57.40 16.02
N ILE A 238 37.70 -56.63 15.02
CA ILE A 238 37.14 -57.06 13.73
C ILE A 238 38.29 -57.46 12.78
N ILE A 239 39.22 -58.29 13.25
CA ILE A 239 40.37 -58.74 12.43
C ILE A 239 40.17 -60.17 11.89
N LYS A 240 39.25 -60.96 12.49
CA LYS A 240 38.98 -62.35 12.03
C LYS A 240 38.16 -62.46 10.73
N TYR A 241 37.39 -61.45 10.33
CA TYR A 241 36.54 -61.54 9.13
C TYR A 241 37.22 -61.05 7.85
N ILE A 242 38.19 -60.13 7.96
CA ILE A 242 38.95 -59.62 6.81
C ILE A 242 39.92 -60.69 6.29
N VAL A 243 40.53 -61.47 7.18
CA VAL A 243 41.44 -62.57 6.80
C VAL A 243 40.70 -63.72 6.12
N VAL A 244 39.47 -64.04 6.56
CA VAL A 244 38.63 -65.08 5.92
C VAL A 244 38.15 -64.63 4.53
N GLY A 245 37.83 -63.34 4.35
CA GLY A 245 37.46 -62.78 3.05
C GLY A 245 38.60 -62.79 2.01
N ILE A 246 39.84 -62.51 2.44
CA ILE A 246 41.02 -62.52 1.56
C ILE A 246 41.43 -63.96 1.19
N ILE A 247 41.28 -64.92 2.11
CA ILE A 247 41.55 -66.34 1.85
C ILE A 247 40.49 -66.92 0.90
N ALA A 248 39.20 -66.59 1.07
CA ALA A 248 38.13 -67.02 0.17
C ALA A 248 38.29 -66.43 -1.25
N PHE A 249 38.70 -65.17 -1.36
CA PHE A 249 38.94 -64.51 -2.65
C PHE A 249 40.17 -65.08 -3.38
N SER A 250 41.24 -65.38 -2.64
CA SER A 250 42.44 -66.03 -3.18
C SER A 250 42.17 -67.46 -3.65
N ILE A 251 41.30 -68.22 -2.96
CA ILE A 251 40.89 -69.58 -3.34
C ILE A 251 40.02 -69.58 -4.62
N VAL A 252 39.17 -68.57 -4.82
CA VAL A 252 38.35 -68.42 -6.05
C VAL A 252 39.21 -68.07 -7.26
N ILE A 253 40.28 -67.31 -7.08
CA ILE A 253 41.23 -66.98 -8.16
C ILE A 253 42.14 -68.18 -8.49
N LEU A 254 42.55 -68.97 -7.49
CA LEU A 254 43.39 -70.17 -7.69
C LEU A 254 42.62 -71.40 -8.22
N LEU A 255 41.30 -71.48 -8.03
CA LEU A 255 40.45 -72.60 -8.51
C LEU A 255 39.71 -72.28 -9.83
N SER A 256 39.86 -71.08 -10.38
CA SER A 256 39.26 -70.70 -11.67
C SER A 256 40.01 -71.42 -12.82
N PRO A 257 39.38 -72.35 -13.56
CA PRO A 257 40.04 -73.01 -14.67
C PRO A 257 40.30 -71.99 -15.77
N LEU A 258 41.56 -71.90 -16.22
CA LEU A 258 41.99 -71.27 -17.46
C LEU A 258 41.23 -71.92 -18.64
N SER A 259 40.02 -71.43 -18.91
CA SER A 259 39.23 -71.78 -20.09
C SER A 259 39.03 -70.55 -20.95
N GLN A 260 39.12 -70.78 -22.26
CA GLN A 260 39.20 -69.79 -23.33
C GLN A 260 37.89 -69.02 -23.52
N ASN A 261 37.51 -68.11 -22.62
CA ASN A 261 36.42 -67.14 -22.86
C ASN A 261 36.45 -65.91 -21.93
N PHE A 262 37.63 -65.35 -21.69
CA PHE A 262 37.85 -64.16 -20.84
C PHE A 262 37.00 -62.94 -21.27
N PHE A 263 36.85 -62.70 -22.58
CA PHE A 263 36.12 -61.54 -23.10
C PHE A 263 34.62 -61.56 -22.81
N THR A 264 33.97 -62.73 -22.88
CA THR A 264 32.53 -62.86 -22.61
C THR A 264 32.19 -62.61 -21.15
N ILE A 265 32.99 -63.17 -20.22
CA ILE A 265 32.83 -62.97 -18.77
C ILE A 265 33.04 -61.50 -18.41
N TRP A 266 34.06 -60.86 -19.00
CA TRP A 266 34.35 -59.44 -18.80
C TRP A 266 33.22 -58.54 -19.35
N TYR A 267 32.67 -58.86 -20.53
CA TYR A 267 31.54 -58.13 -21.12
C TYR A 267 30.24 -58.29 -20.35
N THR A 268 29.90 -59.50 -19.89
CA THR A 268 28.73 -59.71 -19.00
C THR A 268 28.91 -59.03 -17.66
N ALA A 269 30.11 -59.10 -17.04
CA ALA A 269 30.40 -58.40 -15.80
C ALA A 269 30.29 -56.87 -15.97
N LEU A 270 30.73 -56.31 -17.09
CA LEU A 270 30.61 -54.88 -17.39
C LEU A 270 29.15 -54.47 -17.65
N ASN A 271 28.38 -55.27 -18.39
CA ASN A 271 26.96 -55.05 -18.64
C ASN A 271 26.12 -55.16 -17.36
N ASP A 272 26.41 -56.14 -16.51
CA ASP A 272 25.73 -56.34 -15.23
C ASP A 272 26.13 -55.27 -14.22
N THR A 273 27.38 -54.80 -14.24
CA THR A 273 27.82 -53.64 -13.45
C THR A 273 27.12 -52.37 -13.92
N PHE A 274 27.00 -52.13 -15.23
CA PHE A 274 26.29 -50.98 -15.78
C PHE A 274 24.78 -51.01 -15.45
N LYS A 275 24.14 -52.19 -15.59
CA LYS A 275 22.75 -52.39 -15.14
C LYS A 275 22.59 -52.20 -13.65
N LEU A 276 23.53 -52.68 -12.83
CA LEU A 276 23.51 -52.46 -11.39
C LEU A 276 23.66 -50.96 -11.07
N THR A 277 24.54 -50.23 -11.75
CA THR A 277 24.67 -48.78 -11.60
C THR A 277 23.37 -48.07 -11.94
N ILE A 278 22.74 -48.42 -13.08
CA ILE A 278 21.44 -47.86 -13.46
C ILE A 278 20.36 -48.20 -12.43
N ASN A 279 20.29 -49.45 -11.97
CA ASN A 279 19.32 -49.88 -10.95
C ASN A 279 19.55 -49.14 -9.62
N LEU A 280 20.80 -48.95 -9.19
CA LEU A 280 21.13 -48.16 -8.00
C LEU A 280 20.79 -46.68 -8.17
N ILE A 281 20.94 -46.11 -9.37
CA ILE A 281 20.46 -44.76 -9.69
C ILE A 281 18.94 -44.70 -9.56
N TYR A 282 18.19 -45.65 -10.14
CA TYR A 282 16.73 -45.70 -10.02
C TYR A 282 16.28 -45.88 -8.56
N ILE A 283 16.90 -46.79 -7.81
CA ILE A 283 16.62 -46.99 -6.38
C ILE A 283 16.89 -45.70 -5.60
N SER A 284 17.99 -45.01 -5.91
CA SER A 284 18.34 -43.74 -5.26
C SER A 284 17.34 -42.63 -5.60
N LEU A 285 16.91 -42.51 -6.86
CA LEU A 285 15.89 -41.56 -7.28
C LEU A 285 14.53 -41.84 -6.62
N ILE A 286 14.13 -43.10 -6.52
CA ILE A 286 12.89 -43.51 -5.83
C ILE A 286 12.99 -43.21 -4.33
N ALA A 287 14.08 -43.59 -3.68
CA ALA A 287 14.31 -43.32 -2.26
C ALA A 287 14.30 -41.82 -1.97
N LEU A 288 14.91 -41.02 -2.86
CA LEU A 288 14.94 -39.58 -2.78
C LEU A 288 13.55 -38.96 -2.94
N PHE A 289 12.79 -39.41 -3.92
CA PHE A 289 11.42 -39.00 -4.15
C PHE A 289 10.52 -39.31 -2.94
N CYS A 290 10.64 -40.52 -2.37
CA CYS A 290 9.96 -40.89 -1.14
C CYS A 290 10.34 -39.97 0.03
N SER A 291 11.62 -39.63 0.18
CA SER A 291 12.10 -38.70 1.22
C SER A 291 11.43 -37.32 1.12
N ILE A 292 11.31 -36.77 -0.09
CA ILE A 292 10.63 -35.47 -0.33
C ILE A 292 9.15 -35.54 0.03
N ILE A 293 8.44 -36.58 -0.42
CA ILE A 293 7.01 -36.77 -0.10
C ILE A 293 6.78 -36.89 1.40
N PHE A 294 7.68 -37.56 2.12
CA PHE A 294 7.54 -37.78 3.56
C PHE A 294 8.09 -36.65 4.42
N THR A 295 8.71 -35.63 3.84
CA THR A 295 9.28 -34.49 4.59
C THR A 295 8.27 -33.80 5.53
N PRO A 296 7.00 -33.53 5.12
CA PRO A 296 6.01 -32.92 6.00
C PRO A 296 5.66 -33.78 7.24
N LEU A 297 5.86 -35.10 7.19
CA LEU A 297 5.42 -36.00 8.26
C LEU A 297 6.08 -35.68 9.61
N GLU A 298 7.32 -35.18 9.62
CA GLU A 298 7.99 -34.77 10.86
C GLU A 298 7.12 -33.76 11.64
N SER A 299 6.71 -32.69 10.97
CA SER A 299 5.93 -31.60 11.58
C SER A 299 4.46 -31.97 11.78
N LEU A 300 3.88 -32.75 10.86
CA LEU A 300 2.50 -33.22 10.98
C LEU A 300 2.31 -34.18 12.17
N THR A 301 3.24 -35.11 12.35
CA THR A 301 3.18 -36.08 13.46
C THR A 301 3.52 -35.45 14.81
N TRP A 302 4.41 -34.44 14.83
CA TRP A 302 4.64 -33.57 15.99
C TRP A 302 3.35 -32.86 16.41
N TRP A 303 2.67 -32.19 15.47
CA TRP A 303 1.42 -31.48 15.75
C TRP A 303 0.30 -32.40 16.26
N ALA A 304 0.15 -33.57 15.64
CA ALA A 304 -0.86 -34.55 16.03
C ALA A 304 -0.56 -35.25 17.37
N GLY A 305 0.60 -35.00 17.99
CA GLY A 305 0.99 -35.60 19.27
C GLY A 305 1.20 -37.11 19.17
N TRP A 306 1.60 -37.61 18.00
CA TRP A 306 1.81 -39.06 17.82
C TRP A 306 3.03 -39.58 18.56
N TYR A 307 3.96 -38.70 18.93
CA TYR A 307 5.16 -39.00 19.70
C TYR A 307 5.27 -37.98 20.83
N GLU A 308 5.79 -38.39 21.99
CA GLU A 308 6.16 -37.43 23.03
C GLU A 308 7.25 -36.50 22.49
N PRO A 309 7.08 -35.17 22.60
CA PRO A 309 8.14 -34.25 22.23
C PRO A 309 9.34 -34.54 23.15
N PRO A 310 10.55 -34.70 22.59
CA PRO A 310 11.74 -34.81 23.44
C PRO A 310 11.86 -33.54 24.28
N THR A 311 12.50 -33.63 25.44
CA THR A 311 12.96 -32.42 26.13
C THR A 311 13.83 -31.61 25.16
N LEU A 312 13.50 -30.33 24.98
CA LEU A 312 14.28 -29.43 24.13
C LEU A 312 15.72 -29.41 24.64
N ARG A 313 16.64 -29.94 23.84
CA ARG A 313 18.08 -29.83 24.12
C ARG A 313 18.57 -28.51 23.54
N TYR A 314 18.67 -27.50 24.40
CA TYR A 314 19.23 -26.20 24.06
C TYR A 314 20.73 -26.37 23.75
N SER A 315 21.08 -26.30 22.47
CA SER A 315 22.46 -26.43 21.97
C SER A 315 23.01 -25.11 21.44
N GLY A 316 22.20 -24.04 21.50
CA GLY A 316 22.62 -22.70 21.13
C GLY A 316 23.56 -22.10 22.18
N SER A 317 24.36 -21.13 21.76
CA SER A 317 25.18 -20.32 22.65
C SER A 317 24.96 -18.84 22.33
N LEU A 318 25.18 -17.96 23.31
CA LEU A 318 25.39 -16.56 23.01
C LEU A 318 26.71 -16.42 22.23
N VAL A 319 26.79 -15.46 21.31
CA VAL A 319 28.06 -15.15 20.64
C VAL A 319 29.03 -14.46 21.62
N GLU A 320 28.50 -13.66 22.58
CA GLU A 320 29.24 -13.07 23.71
C GLU A 320 28.41 -13.11 25.00
N GLU A 321 29.05 -13.25 26.17
CA GLU A 321 28.35 -13.22 27.48
C GLU A 321 27.99 -11.77 27.88
N VAL A 322 26.70 -11.45 27.96
CA VAL A 322 26.23 -10.13 28.41
C VAL A 322 26.16 -10.09 29.95
N PRO A 323 26.80 -9.10 30.61
CA PRO A 323 26.91 -9.05 32.07
C PRO A 323 25.61 -8.74 32.83
N ASP A 324 24.66 -8.02 32.21
CA ASP A 324 23.30 -7.83 32.77
C ASP A 324 22.23 -7.94 31.67
N ARG A 325 21.34 -8.93 31.81
CA ARG A 325 20.40 -9.34 30.74
C ARG A 325 19.14 -8.47 30.67
N GLN A 326 18.93 -7.58 31.64
CA GLN A 326 17.79 -6.66 31.65
C GLN A 326 17.97 -5.45 30.72
N ASP A 327 19.20 -5.17 30.27
CA ASP A 327 19.54 -3.98 29.47
C ASP A 327 19.53 -4.21 27.95
N ALA A 328 19.21 -5.41 27.47
CA ALA A 328 19.19 -5.71 26.03
C ALA A 328 18.24 -4.78 25.25
N SER A 329 18.72 -4.15 24.17
CA SER A 329 17.93 -3.27 23.31
C SER A 329 17.21 -4.03 22.19
N ILE A 330 17.79 -5.16 21.73
CA ILE A 330 17.21 -6.02 20.70
C ILE A 330 17.73 -7.47 20.82
N TYR A 331 16.87 -8.44 20.49
CA TYR A 331 17.25 -9.85 20.40
C TYR A 331 17.29 -10.28 18.93
N VAL A 332 18.40 -10.90 18.52
CA VAL A 332 18.67 -11.29 17.13
C VAL A 332 18.76 -12.82 17.05
N LEU A 333 17.93 -13.43 16.20
CA LEU A 333 17.92 -14.87 15.95
C LEU A 333 18.42 -15.14 14.52
N TYR A 334 19.45 -15.98 14.38
CA TYR A 334 19.99 -16.37 13.08
C TYR A 334 19.44 -17.71 12.59
N LEU A 335 18.95 -17.74 11.35
CA LEU A 335 18.43 -18.91 10.65
C LEU A 335 19.27 -19.15 9.38
N ASP A 336 20.04 -20.23 9.37
CA ASP A 336 20.99 -20.55 8.29
C ASP A 336 20.30 -21.13 7.04
N GLY A 337 21.06 -21.19 5.95
CA GLY A 337 20.69 -21.75 4.66
C GLY A 337 20.57 -23.27 4.64
N ILE A 338 20.20 -23.81 3.47
CA ILE A 338 19.81 -25.22 3.29
C ILE A 338 20.95 -26.23 3.53
N ASN A 339 22.19 -25.78 3.71
CA ASN A 339 23.35 -26.64 3.96
C ASN A 339 23.44 -27.12 5.42
N GLN A 340 22.60 -26.58 6.33
CA GLN A 340 22.68 -26.91 7.75
C GLN A 340 22.15 -28.32 8.05
N GLY A 341 23.05 -29.22 8.46
CA GLY A 341 22.74 -30.59 8.91
C GLY A 341 22.86 -30.84 10.42
N SER A 342 23.64 -29.98 11.10
CA SER A 342 23.95 -30.06 12.53
C SER A 342 23.90 -28.68 13.21
N TYR A 343 24.08 -28.62 14.53
CA TYR A 343 24.04 -27.35 15.28
C TYR A 343 25.29 -26.50 15.04
N GLN A 344 26.35 -27.14 14.54
CA GLN A 344 27.58 -26.47 14.17
C GLN A 344 27.39 -25.84 12.79
N TYR A 345 27.61 -24.52 12.69
CA TYR A 345 27.54 -23.86 11.40
C TYR A 345 28.80 -24.10 10.57
N LEU A 346 28.71 -23.85 9.27
CA LEU A 346 29.88 -23.83 8.40
C LEU A 346 30.86 -22.74 8.86
N PRO A 347 32.18 -22.91 8.66
CA PRO A 347 33.19 -21.94 9.12
C PRO A 347 32.94 -20.49 8.64
N ILE A 348 32.40 -20.33 7.42
CA ILE A 348 32.06 -19.02 6.84
C ILE A 348 30.92 -18.32 7.62
N VAL A 349 29.95 -19.09 8.11
CA VAL A 349 28.80 -18.61 8.87
C VAL A 349 29.19 -18.29 10.31
N GLU A 350 29.99 -19.16 10.96
CA GLU A 350 30.56 -18.85 12.29
C GLU A 350 31.39 -17.56 12.23
N ASN A 351 32.24 -17.41 11.21
CA ASN A 351 33.04 -16.20 11.04
C ASN A 351 32.17 -14.94 10.87
N PHE A 352 31.07 -15.04 10.12
CA PHE A 352 30.10 -13.95 9.98
C PHE A 352 29.45 -13.59 11.32
N LEU A 353 28.93 -14.57 12.07
CA LEU A 353 28.25 -14.32 13.34
C LEU A 353 29.18 -13.75 14.41
N ASP A 354 30.40 -14.28 14.51
CA ASP A 354 31.40 -13.80 15.46
C ASP A 354 31.81 -12.36 15.12
N ARG A 355 32.02 -12.02 13.84
CA ARG A 355 32.29 -10.64 13.42
C ARG A 355 31.10 -9.72 13.60
N LEU A 356 29.86 -10.22 13.42
CA LEU A 356 28.65 -9.43 13.61
C LEU A 356 28.50 -9.03 15.08
N ALA A 357 28.71 -9.97 16.01
CA ALA A 357 28.68 -9.66 17.44
C ALA A 357 29.71 -8.60 17.81
N ASN A 358 30.96 -8.72 17.32
CA ASN A 358 31.99 -7.71 17.52
C ASN A 358 31.65 -6.33 16.90
N ALA A 359 30.83 -6.29 15.85
CA ALA A 359 30.43 -5.06 15.16
C ALA A 359 29.18 -4.40 15.78
N THR A 360 28.49 -5.07 16.71
CA THR A 360 27.30 -4.55 17.41
C THR A 360 27.62 -4.24 18.87
N PRO A 361 26.94 -3.27 19.50
CA PRO A 361 27.17 -3.00 20.92
C PRO A 361 26.65 -4.15 21.82
N PRO A 362 27.13 -4.26 23.08
CA PRO A 362 26.84 -5.40 23.95
C PRO A 362 25.36 -5.60 24.34
N ASP A 363 24.51 -4.61 24.11
CA ASP A 363 23.06 -4.66 24.34
C ASP A 363 22.29 -5.34 23.20
N VAL A 364 22.96 -5.70 22.09
CA VAL A 364 22.43 -6.51 20.98
C VAL A 364 22.68 -7.99 21.27
N VAL A 365 21.63 -8.74 21.61
CA VAL A 365 21.78 -10.16 22.00
C VAL A 365 21.62 -11.06 20.78
N ILE A 366 22.73 -11.61 20.27
CA ILE A 366 22.72 -12.53 19.11
C ILE A 366 22.68 -13.99 19.57
N ILE A 367 21.63 -14.71 19.16
CA ILE A 367 21.38 -16.11 19.47
C ILE A 367 21.68 -16.97 18.24
N LYS A 368 22.60 -17.94 18.42
CA LYS A 368 23.02 -18.90 17.38
C LYS A 368 22.74 -20.37 17.79
N GLY A 369 22.81 -21.31 16.84
CA GLY A 369 22.59 -22.75 17.06
C GLY A 369 21.13 -23.20 16.93
N ILE A 370 20.34 -22.56 16.08
CA ILE A 370 18.93 -22.88 15.84
C ILE A 370 18.82 -23.79 14.61
N MET A 371 17.93 -24.78 14.64
CA MET A 371 17.60 -25.64 13.49
C MET A 371 16.34 -25.15 12.77
N PRO A 372 16.45 -24.26 11.76
CA PRO A 372 15.29 -23.66 11.12
C PRO A 372 14.44 -24.66 10.33
N TYR A 373 15.01 -25.83 9.97
CA TYR A 373 14.35 -26.88 9.20
C TYR A 373 13.77 -28.02 10.06
N SER A 374 13.66 -27.87 11.38
CA SER A 374 13.03 -28.88 12.27
C SER A 374 12.05 -28.23 13.24
N ALA A 375 10.80 -28.70 13.24
CA ALA A 375 9.77 -28.27 14.18
C ALA A 375 10.04 -28.68 15.64
N THR A 376 11.01 -29.57 15.87
CA THR A 376 11.42 -30.04 17.20
C THR A 376 12.86 -29.67 17.56
N ASN A 377 13.46 -28.74 16.80
CA ASN A 377 14.87 -28.35 16.94
C ASN A 377 15.85 -29.55 16.90
N ARG A 378 15.56 -30.63 16.16
CA ARG A 378 16.42 -31.85 16.14
C ARG A 378 17.39 -31.82 14.97
N SER A 379 18.69 -32.03 15.25
CA SER A 379 19.69 -32.29 14.20
C SER A 379 19.39 -33.57 13.42
N LEU A 380 20.01 -33.72 12.24
CA LEU A 380 19.96 -34.97 11.46
C LEU A 380 20.87 -36.06 12.06
N THR A 381 21.87 -35.65 12.84
CA THR A 381 22.98 -36.47 13.35
C THR A 381 22.71 -37.16 14.68
N THR A 382 21.62 -36.84 15.37
CA THR A 382 21.34 -37.33 16.73
C THR A 382 19.88 -37.78 16.87
N ASP A 383 19.63 -38.85 17.64
CA ASP A 383 18.29 -39.32 18.04
C ASP A 383 17.30 -39.63 16.88
N ARG A 384 17.81 -40.11 15.72
CA ARG A 384 17.01 -40.56 14.55
C ARG A 384 17.39 -41.99 14.09
N PRO A 385 16.45 -42.77 13.50
CA PRO A 385 16.81 -43.99 12.77
C PRO A 385 17.82 -43.65 11.67
N LEU A 386 18.89 -44.45 11.54
CA LEU A 386 20.01 -44.19 10.61
C LEU A 386 20.87 -42.95 10.93
N ALA A 387 20.85 -42.42 12.16
CA ALA A 387 21.74 -41.31 12.56
C ALA A 387 23.23 -41.56 12.27
N PHE A 388 23.70 -42.82 12.28
CA PHE A 388 25.07 -43.14 11.89
C PHE A 388 25.37 -42.75 10.42
N LEU A 389 24.40 -42.94 9.52
CA LEU A 389 24.52 -42.58 8.10
C LEU A 389 24.58 -41.06 7.97
N TRP A 390 23.70 -40.34 8.66
CA TRP A 390 23.69 -38.87 8.68
C TRP A 390 24.99 -38.29 9.26
N ASN A 391 25.59 -38.92 10.29
CA ASN A 391 26.90 -38.51 10.81
C ASN A 391 28.02 -38.68 9.77
N ILE A 392 27.98 -39.76 8.97
CA ILE A 392 28.94 -39.95 7.87
C ILE A 392 28.73 -38.88 6.79
N LEU A 393 27.48 -38.61 6.41
CA LEU A 393 27.13 -37.58 5.42
C LEU A 393 27.52 -36.17 5.88
N ASP A 394 27.25 -35.82 7.14
CA ASP A 394 27.58 -34.52 7.73
C ASP A 394 29.10 -34.32 7.84
N SER A 395 29.85 -35.35 8.25
CA SER A 395 31.32 -35.29 8.28
C SER A 395 31.95 -35.10 6.89
N ILE A 396 31.36 -35.71 5.85
CA ILE A 396 31.78 -35.51 4.46
C ILE A 396 31.44 -34.09 4.00
N ALA A 397 30.24 -33.59 4.31
CA ALA A 397 29.80 -32.24 3.95
C ALA A 397 30.64 -31.14 4.62
N GLN A 398 30.99 -31.30 5.90
CA GLN A 398 31.84 -30.34 6.63
C GLN A 398 33.29 -30.29 6.09
N ARG A 399 33.82 -31.42 5.59
CA ARG A 399 35.18 -31.49 5.04
C ARG A 399 35.27 -31.07 3.58
N ASN A 400 34.24 -31.39 2.79
CA ASN A 400 34.17 -31.02 1.38
C ASN A 400 32.72 -30.71 0.98
N PRO A 401 32.28 -29.45 1.11
CA PRO A 401 30.93 -29.00 0.77
C PRO A 401 30.54 -29.27 -0.69
N ASN A 402 31.53 -29.36 -1.60
CA ASN A 402 31.31 -29.60 -3.04
C ASN A 402 31.09 -31.08 -3.38
N ASN A 403 31.09 -31.99 -2.40
CA ASN A 403 30.84 -33.40 -2.66
C ASN A 403 29.35 -33.62 -3.03
N PRO A 404 29.01 -34.35 -4.11
CA PRO A 404 27.63 -34.61 -4.51
C PRO A 404 26.79 -35.28 -3.40
N ILE A 405 27.43 -35.97 -2.47
CA ILE A 405 26.81 -36.60 -1.30
C ILE A 405 26.25 -35.57 -0.31
N ALA A 406 26.86 -34.38 -0.19
CA ALA A 406 26.34 -33.27 0.63
C ALA A 406 25.01 -32.72 0.10
N GLY A 407 24.75 -32.88 -1.21
CA GLY A 407 23.51 -32.46 -1.86
C GLY A 407 22.24 -33.16 -1.32
N ILE A 408 22.37 -34.30 -0.64
CA ILE A 408 21.23 -35.01 -0.02
C ILE A 408 20.64 -34.20 1.14
N ILE A 409 21.49 -33.58 1.97
CA ILE A 409 21.05 -32.72 3.09
C ILE A 409 20.33 -31.49 2.53
N ASN A 410 20.93 -30.85 1.52
CA ASN A 410 20.37 -29.69 0.84
C ASN A 410 18.98 -29.97 0.28
N LEU A 411 18.81 -31.13 -0.36
CA LEU A 411 17.53 -31.49 -0.96
C LEU A 411 16.42 -31.71 0.07
N ARG A 412 16.73 -32.32 1.23
CA ARG A 412 15.79 -32.42 2.35
C ARG A 412 15.40 -31.04 2.89
N ASN A 413 16.38 -30.14 3.05
CA ASN A 413 16.12 -28.80 3.57
C ASN A 413 15.36 -27.92 2.55
N VAL A 414 15.62 -28.07 1.24
CA VAL A 414 14.78 -27.48 0.17
C VAL A 414 13.35 -27.97 0.26
N ALA A 415 13.13 -29.28 0.49
CA ALA A 415 11.80 -29.80 0.72
C ALA A 415 11.14 -29.14 1.94
N ALA A 416 11.87 -28.96 3.05
CA ALA A 416 11.36 -28.24 4.23
C ALA A 416 10.99 -26.77 3.92
N VAL A 417 11.78 -26.05 3.12
CA VAL A 417 11.43 -24.70 2.62
C VAL A 417 10.13 -24.74 1.82
N ALA A 418 9.97 -25.74 0.95
CA ALA A 418 8.73 -25.93 0.20
C ALA A 418 7.54 -26.23 1.13
N VAL A 419 7.72 -26.99 2.21
CA VAL A 419 6.70 -27.20 3.25
C VAL A 419 6.32 -25.88 3.93
N ALA A 420 7.30 -25.06 4.31
CA ALA A 420 7.10 -23.77 4.96
C ALA A 420 6.44 -22.72 4.05
N ALA A 421 6.56 -22.88 2.72
CA ALA A 421 5.92 -22.04 1.71
C ALA A 421 4.53 -22.53 1.29
N ASP A 422 4.26 -23.83 1.41
CA ASP A 422 2.99 -24.45 0.99
C ASP A 422 1.85 -24.07 1.95
N PRO A 423 0.74 -23.46 1.48
CA PRO A 423 -0.38 -23.07 2.34
C PRO A 423 -1.02 -24.21 3.15
N ARG A 424 -0.84 -25.47 2.75
CA ARG A 424 -1.41 -26.65 3.42
C ARG A 424 -0.60 -27.08 4.63
N TYR A 425 0.73 -27.01 4.52
CA TYR A 425 1.65 -27.49 5.56
C TYR A 425 2.30 -26.36 6.35
N SER A 426 2.38 -25.16 5.78
CA SER A 426 3.11 -24.02 6.33
C SER A 426 2.65 -23.61 7.72
N LEU A 427 1.34 -23.65 8.01
CA LEU A 427 0.83 -23.28 9.33
C LEU A 427 1.47 -24.13 10.45
N ILE A 428 1.50 -25.45 10.28
CA ILE A 428 2.07 -26.36 11.28
C ILE A 428 3.60 -26.22 11.34
N GLN A 429 4.27 -26.23 10.19
CA GLN A 429 5.73 -26.11 10.12
C GLN A 429 6.23 -24.81 10.77
N ASN A 430 5.59 -23.70 10.42
CA ASN A 430 6.01 -22.38 10.86
C ASN A 430 5.64 -22.11 12.33
N GLN A 431 4.53 -22.66 12.83
CA GLN A 431 4.21 -22.67 14.26
C GLN A 431 5.26 -23.46 15.06
N GLY A 432 5.66 -24.63 14.57
CA GLY A 432 6.72 -25.44 15.20
C GLY A 432 8.05 -24.70 15.25
N LEU A 433 8.45 -24.06 14.14
CA LEU A 433 9.63 -23.21 14.13
C LEU A 433 9.50 -22.02 15.10
N ALA A 434 8.36 -21.32 15.10
CA ALA A 434 8.14 -20.19 16.00
C ALA A 434 8.20 -20.59 17.47
N GLN A 435 7.72 -21.80 17.83
CA GLN A 435 7.89 -22.36 19.17
C GLN A 435 9.37 -22.51 19.52
N VAL A 436 10.18 -23.08 18.62
CA VAL A 436 11.63 -23.21 18.82
C VAL A 436 12.31 -21.84 19.02
N LEU A 437 11.94 -20.84 18.22
CA LEU A 437 12.45 -19.47 18.36
C LEU A 437 12.04 -18.84 19.69
N PHE A 438 10.77 -18.99 20.09
CA PHE A 438 10.23 -18.49 21.35
C PHE A 438 10.93 -19.13 22.56
N ASP A 439 11.07 -20.46 22.56
CA ASP A 439 11.75 -21.19 23.63
C ASP A 439 13.23 -20.80 23.72
N SER A 440 13.88 -20.55 22.57
CA SER A 440 15.25 -20.04 22.53
C SER A 440 15.34 -18.64 23.15
N LEU A 441 14.43 -17.73 22.80
CA LEU A 441 14.37 -16.39 23.41
C LEU A 441 14.22 -16.48 24.93
N LEU A 442 13.31 -17.32 25.44
CA LEU A 442 13.12 -17.51 26.88
C LEU A 442 14.37 -18.06 27.57
N TYR A 443 15.00 -19.07 26.96
CA TYR A 443 16.21 -19.68 27.50
C TYR A 443 17.36 -18.65 27.59
N PHE A 444 17.49 -17.77 26.60
CA PHE A 444 18.50 -16.71 26.58
C PHE A 444 18.05 -15.41 27.28
N GLY A 445 16.97 -15.46 28.07
CA GLY A 445 16.61 -14.39 29.00
C GLY A 445 15.74 -13.28 28.41
N TYR A 446 15.01 -13.52 27.32
CA TYR A 446 13.99 -12.59 26.82
C TYR A 446 12.88 -12.39 27.86
N PRO A 447 12.63 -11.16 28.36
CA PRO A 447 11.59 -10.94 29.36
C PRO A 447 10.20 -10.98 28.73
N LEU A 448 9.35 -11.90 29.19
CA LEU A 448 7.97 -12.03 28.72
C LEU A 448 7.17 -10.74 28.93
N GLY A 449 6.41 -10.34 27.90
CA GLY A 449 5.58 -9.14 27.93
C GLY A 449 6.36 -7.82 27.81
N SER A 450 7.70 -7.85 27.72
CA SER A 450 8.52 -6.64 27.56
C SER A 450 8.33 -5.92 26.23
N GLN A 451 7.83 -6.63 25.20
CA GLN A 451 7.72 -6.14 23.83
C GLN A 451 9.05 -5.60 23.26
N LYS A 452 10.20 -6.03 23.82
CA LYS A 452 11.52 -5.67 23.29
C LYS A 452 11.65 -6.17 21.84
N PRO A 453 12.22 -5.37 20.92
CA PRO A 453 12.33 -5.74 19.51
C PRO A 453 13.06 -7.06 19.28
N ILE A 454 12.63 -7.77 18.23
CA ILE A 454 13.24 -9.03 17.78
C ILE A 454 13.62 -8.89 16.30
N ALA A 455 14.86 -9.22 15.94
CA ALA A 455 15.31 -9.33 14.57
C ALA A 455 15.53 -10.80 14.17
N LEU A 456 15.01 -11.19 13.02
CA LEU A 456 15.25 -12.50 12.41
C LEU A 456 16.19 -12.34 11.21
N ILE A 457 17.42 -12.85 11.31
CA ILE A 457 18.37 -12.89 10.20
C ILE A 457 18.23 -14.25 9.50
N GLY A 458 17.81 -14.27 8.24
CA GLY A 458 17.61 -15.49 7.46
C GLY A 458 18.47 -15.53 6.21
N TYR A 459 19.37 -16.51 6.10
CA TYR A 459 20.19 -16.74 4.91
C TYR A 459 19.55 -17.76 3.95
N SER A 460 19.47 -17.45 2.65
CA SER A 460 18.95 -18.37 1.63
C SER A 460 17.54 -18.92 2.00
N GLY A 461 17.37 -20.24 2.14
CA GLY A 461 16.12 -20.87 2.62
C GLY A 461 15.67 -20.38 4.01
N GLY A 462 16.61 -19.95 4.86
CA GLY A 462 16.34 -19.35 6.16
C GLY A 462 15.47 -18.11 6.07
N GLY A 463 15.51 -17.35 4.96
CA GLY A 463 14.63 -16.20 4.74
C GLY A 463 13.13 -16.58 4.71
N GLN A 464 12.76 -17.69 4.05
CA GLN A 464 11.39 -18.19 4.08
C GLN A 464 11.00 -18.67 5.47
N MET A 465 11.92 -19.29 6.19
CA MET A 465 11.70 -19.78 7.55
C MET A 465 11.45 -18.63 8.53
N SER A 466 12.26 -17.57 8.47
CA SER A 466 12.08 -16.35 9.25
C SER A 466 10.71 -15.74 8.99
N MET A 467 10.37 -15.48 7.72
CA MET A 467 9.07 -14.91 7.34
C MET A 467 7.89 -15.83 7.68
N GLY A 468 8.10 -17.15 7.65
CA GLY A 468 7.14 -18.15 8.10
C GLY A 468 6.78 -17.99 9.58
N ALA A 469 7.78 -17.81 10.44
CA ALA A 469 7.64 -17.77 11.88
C ALA A 469 7.06 -16.45 12.43
N VAL A 470 7.24 -15.32 11.71
CA VAL A 470 6.83 -13.97 12.17
C VAL A 470 5.41 -13.91 12.77
N PRO A 471 4.33 -14.42 12.12
CA PRO A 471 2.99 -14.27 12.65
C PRO A 471 2.79 -14.91 14.02
N PHE A 472 3.37 -16.09 14.20
CA PHE A 472 3.23 -16.89 15.42
C PHE A 472 4.13 -16.34 16.54
N LEU A 473 5.36 -15.95 16.20
CA LEU A 473 6.28 -15.37 17.15
C LEU A 473 5.77 -14.02 17.68
N LYS A 474 5.23 -13.17 16.79
CA LYS A 474 4.64 -11.89 17.19
C LYS A 474 3.40 -12.07 18.06
N GLN A 475 2.57 -13.07 17.76
CA GLN A 475 1.43 -13.42 18.61
C GLN A 475 1.87 -13.87 20.01
N ALA A 476 2.98 -14.63 20.10
CA ALA A 476 3.48 -15.15 21.37
C ALA A 476 4.19 -14.09 22.23
N THR A 477 4.92 -13.15 21.62
CA THR A 477 5.74 -12.16 22.36
C THR A 477 5.11 -10.78 22.48
N GLY A 478 4.19 -10.42 21.57
CA GLY A 478 3.69 -9.04 21.41
C GLY A 478 4.73 -8.04 20.88
N ALA A 479 5.94 -8.51 20.53
CA ALA A 479 7.07 -7.66 20.18
C ALA A 479 7.00 -7.14 18.72
N PRO A 480 7.60 -5.98 18.42
CA PRO A 480 7.91 -5.60 17.06
C PRO A 480 8.98 -6.55 16.50
N ILE A 481 8.71 -7.13 15.33
CA ILE A 481 9.61 -8.09 14.67
C ILE A 481 10.06 -7.55 13.32
N GLU A 482 11.38 -7.44 13.15
CA GLU A 482 12.03 -7.14 11.87
C GLU A 482 12.67 -8.41 11.29
N ALA A 483 12.71 -8.50 9.97
CA ALA A 483 13.37 -9.59 9.25
C ALA A 483 14.47 -9.04 8.34
N ILE A 484 15.67 -9.58 8.47
CA ILE A 484 16.81 -9.30 7.60
C ILE A 484 17.06 -10.55 6.77
N SER A 485 16.70 -10.51 5.50
CA SER A 485 16.88 -11.60 4.57
C SER A 485 18.15 -11.40 3.76
N LEU A 486 19.12 -12.29 3.95
CA LEU A 486 20.37 -12.32 3.21
C LEU A 486 20.26 -13.35 2.08
N ALA A 487 20.22 -12.89 0.83
CA ALA A 487 20.05 -13.75 -0.35
C ALA A 487 18.84 -14.71 -0.23
N GLY A 488 17.77 -14.29 0.46
CA GLY A 488 16.73 -15.21 0.90
C GLY A 488 15.71 -15.61 -0.16
N VAL A 489 15.32 -16.88 -0.21
CA VAL A 489 14.31 -17.38 -1.15
C VAL A 489 12.94 -17.38 -0.45
N ILE A 490 12.19 -16.29 -0.58
CA ILE A 490 10.92 -16.08 0.14
C ILE A 490 9.73 -16.27 -0.81
N SER A 491 8.68 -16.95 -0.35
CA SER A 491 7.43 -17.18 -1.10
C SER A 491 6.49 -15.98 -1.14
N GLY A 492 6.57 -15.13 -0.11
CA GLY A 492 5.76 -13.94 0.06
C GLY A 492 4.33 -14.18 0.57
N ASN A 493 3.94 -15.44 0.78
CA ASN A 493 2.61 -15.80 1.30
C ASN A 493 2.54 -15.77 2.84
N THR A 494 3.68 -15.76 3.52
CA THR A 494 3.81 -15.86 4.98
C THR A 494 4.47 -14.61 5.56
N GLY A 495 3.91 -14.07 6.65
CA GLY A 495 4.53 -13.00 7.45
C GLY A 495 4.61 -11.60 6.84
N ALA A 496 4.54 -11.44 5.52
CA ALA A 496 4.82 -10.16 4.84
C ALA A 496 4.00 -8.96 5.32
N MET A 497 2.72 -9.17 5.68
CA MET A 497 1.86 -8.11 6.20
C MET A 497 2.00 -7.89 7.72
N VAL A 498 2.54 -8.89 8.43
CA VAL A 498 2.62 -8.93 9.91
C VAL A 498 3.95 -8.39 10.43
N VAL A 499 5.03 -8.60 9.67
CA VAL A 499 6.37 -8.06 9.96
C VAL A 499 6.34 -6.53 10.01
N GLU A 500 7.17 -5.95 10.86
CA GLU A 500 7.37 -4.49 10.86
C GLU A 500 8.11 -4.06 9.60
N ARG A 501 9.24 -4.73 9.34
CA ARG A 501 10.05 -4.49 8.15
C ARG A 501 10.78 -5.75 7.70
N LEU A 502 10.81 -5.95 6.40
CA LEU A 502 11.66 -6.92 5.73
C LEU A 502 12.76 -6.17 4.96
N TYR A 503 14.00 -6.26 5.43
CA TYR A 503 15.19 -5.83 4.69
C TYR A 503 15.68 -7.02 3.86
N HIS A 504 15.53 -6.94 2.55
CA HIS A 504 15.88 -8.01 1.63
C HIS A 504 17.14 -7.65 0.84
N LEU A 505 18.28 -8.19 1.29
CA LEU A 505 19.61 -7.95 0.76
C LEU A 505 19.90 -8.97 -0.35
N VAL A 506 20.11 -8.51 -1.58
CA VAL A 506 20.28 -9.39 -2.76
C VAL A 506 21.42 -8.88 -3.63
N GLY A 507 22.29 -9.80 -4.06
CA GLY A 507 23.34 -9.52 -5.03
C GLY A 507 22.85 -9.62 -6.47
N GLU A 508 23.38 -8.79 -7.35
CA GLU A 508 23.05 -8.78 -8.78
C GLU A 508 23.43 -10.09 -9.49
N LYS A 509 24.43 -10.83 -8.98
CA LYS A 509 24.84 -12.13 -9.54
C LYS A 509 24.20 -13.32 -8.82
N ASP A 510 23.27 -13.09 -7.90
CA ASP A 510 22.53 -14.16 -7.22
C ASP A 510 21.52 -14.80 -8.19
N SER A 511 21.83 -16.00 -8.67
CA SER A 511 20.94 -16.78 -9.54
C SER A 511 19.86 -17.54 -8.77
N VAL A 512 20.03 -17.75 -7.46
CA VAL A 512 19.13 -18.57 -6.64
C VAL A 512 17.97 -17.72 -6.13
N GLU A 513 18.20 -16.51 -5.63
CA GLU A 513 17.11 -15.60 -5.23
C GLU A 513 16.19 -15.30 -6.41
N ARG A 514 16.75 -15.10 -7.61
CA ARG A 514 15.99 -14.85 -8.85
C ARG A 514 14.98 -15.95 -9.19
N LEU A 515 15.20 -17.19 -8.73
CA LEU A 515 14.21 -18.26 -8.88
C LEU A 515 12.98 -18.04 -8.00
N GLY A 516 13.09 -17.34 -6.87
CA GLY A 516 11.99 -17.04 -5.96
C GLY A 516 10.81 -16.32 -6.65
N PRO A 517 11.01 -15.10 -7.22
CA PRO A 517 9.97 -14.39 -7.96
C PRO A 517 9.34 -15.20 -9.11
N ILE A 518 10.07 -16.14 -9.70
CA ILE A 518 9.58 -17.00 -10.79
C ILE A 518 8.72 -18.13 -10.23
N MET A 519 9.24 -18.87 -9.24
CA MET A 519 8.59 -20.04 -8.67
C MET A 519 7.37 -19.71 -7.82
N PHE A 520 7.30 -18.51 -7.22
CA PHE A 520 6.24 -18.10 -6.29
C PHE A 520 5.23 -17.13 -6.93
N PRO A 521 4.03 -17.61 -7.34
CA PRO A 521 2.99 -16.75 -7.93
C PRO A 521 2.57 -15.58 -7.03
N GLY A 522 2.69 -15.75 -5.70
CA GLY A 522 2.46 -14.67 -4.74
C GLY A 522 3.37 -13.45 -4.95
N ARG A 523 4.54 -13.61 -5.57
CA ARG A 523 5.48 -12.52 -5.89
C ARG A 523 5.25 -11.91 -7.27
N TRP A 524 4.35 -12.47 -8.09
CA TRP A 524 4.13 -11.99 -9.46
C TRP A 524 3.38 -10.65 -9.44
N PRO A 525 3.75 -9.67 -10.29
CA PRO A 525 3.08 -8.37 -10.34
C PRO A 525 1.56 -8.46 -10.64
N ILE A 526 1.14 -9.47 -11.41
CA ILE A 526 -0.29 -9.68 -11.75
C ILE A 526 -1.13 -10.13 -10.55
N MET A 527 -0.51 -10.74 -9.53
CA MET A 527 -1.18 -11.16 -8.30
C MET A 527 -1.26 -9.98 -7.32
N PHE A 528 -1.90 -8.90 -7.74
CA PHE A 528 -1.93 -7.62 -7.02
C PHE A 528 -2.40 -7.73 -5.56
N LEU A 529 -3.28 -8.68 -5.25
CA LEU A 529 -3.85 -8.90 -3.91
C LEU A 529 -3.04 -9.86 -3.03
N SER A 530 -1.89 -10.34 -3.48
CA SER A 530 -1.05 -11.19 -2.65
C SER A 530 -0.51 -10.40 -1.44
N ASN A 531 -0.30 -11.10 -0.31
CA ASN A 531 0.28 -10.50 0.89
C ASN A 531 1.63 -9.82 0.61
N TRP A 532 2.43 -10.39 -0.30
CA TRP A 532 3.70 -9.82 -0.73
C TRP A 532 3.54 -8.49 -1.46
N ASN A 533 2.71 -8.44 -2.51
CA ASN A 533 2.52 -7.22 -3.28
C ASN A 533 1.82 -6.14 -2.46
N HIS A 534 0.94 -6.55 -1.55
CA HIS A 534 0.32 -5.66 -0.57
C HIS A 534 1.36 -5.07 0.39
N ALA A 535 2.22 -5.90 1.00
CA ALA A 535 3.29 -5.44 1.89
C ALA A 535 4.30 -4.53 1.17
N LYS A 536 4.63 -4.84 -0.10
CA LYS A 536 5.47 -4.01 -0.96
C LYS A 536 4.85 -2.63 -1.16
N ARG A 537 3.55 -2.54 -1.50
CA ARG A 537 2.84 -1.26 -1.63
C ARG A 537 2.76 -0.46 -0.33
N ARG A 538 2.74 -1.15 0.82
CA ARG A 538 2.76 -0.51 2.16
C ARG A 538 4.16 -0.10 2.64
N GLY A 539 5.20 -0.28 1.81
CA GLY A 539 6.59 0.05 2.18
C GLY A 539 7.15 -0.82 3.31
N LYS A 540 6.57 -1.99 3.56
CA LYS A 540 7.06 -2.93 4.58
C LYS A 540 8.28 -3.74 4.13
N ILE A 541 8.62 -3.68 2.83
CA ILE A 541 9.73 -4.42 2.24
C ILE A 541 10.73 -3.42 1.65
N SER A 542 11.99 -3.49 2.08
CA SER A 542 13.10 -2.71 1.54
C SER A 542 14.05 -3.64 0.79
N PHE A 543 14.27 -3.37 -0.50
CA PHE A 543 15.21 -4.12 -1.32
C PHE A 543 16.56 -3.40 -1.27
N ILE A 544 17.61 -4.10 -0.84
CA ILE A 544 18.97 -3.56 -0.70
C ILE A 544 19.87 -4.34 -1.66
N SER A 545 20.49 -3.64 -2.62
CA SER A 545 21.45 -4.26 -3.53
C SER A 545 22.79 -4.47 -2.83
N LEU A 546 23.37 -5.66 -2.97
CA LEU A 546 24.75 -5.95 -2.58
C LEU A 546 25.74 -5.72 -3.73
N GLY A 547 25.29 -5.26 -4.90
CA GLY A 547 26.13 -5.11 -6.09
C GLY A 547 26.51 -6.48 -6.70
N PRO A 548 27.74 -6.70 -7.21
CA PRO A 548 28.12 -7.88 -8.00
C PRO A 548 28.36 -9.16 -7.17
N VAL A 549 27.58 -9.36 -6.10
CA VAL A 549 27.64 -10.50 -5.18
C VAL A 549 26.80 -11.67 -5.71
N ALA A 550 27.32 -12.90 -5.58
CA ALA A 550 26.62 -14.14 -5.96
C ALA A 550 25.89 -14.76 -4.76
N HIS A 551 25.36 -15.98 -4.90
CA HIS A 551 24.57 -16.61 -3.82
C HIS A 551 25.43 -17.22 -2.70
N ASN A 552 26.43 -18.03 -3.03
CA ASN A 552 27.18 -18.88 -2.09
C ASN A 552 28.70 -18.69 -2.22
N ASP A 553 29.43 -19.35 -1.31
CA ASP A 553 30.90 -19.46 -1.28
C ASP A 553 31.61 -18.11 -1.12
N GLU A 554 32.90 -18.05 -1.50
CA GLU A 554 33.74 -16.85 -1.36
C GLU A 554 33.22 -15.64 -2.15
N ILE A 555 32.37 -15.86 -3.16
CA ILE A 555 31.73 -14.83 -3.96
C ILE A 555 30.31 -14.48 -3.48
N GLY A 556 29.82 -15.15 -2.43
CA GLY A 556 28.53 -14.90 -1.80
C GLY A 556 28.56 -13.77 -0.77
N PRO A 557 27.44 -13.50 -0.07
CA PRO A 557 27.34 -12.35 0.85
C PRO A 557 28.23 -12.48 2.10
N MET A 558 28.53 -13.70 2.54
CA MET A 558 29.44 -13.96 3.67
C MET A 558 30.88 -14.25 3.21
N GLY A 559 31.16 -14.11 1.90
CA GLY A 559 32.44 -14.45 1.28
C GLY A 559 33.51 -13.38 1.44
N THR A 560 34.76 -13.75 1.14
CA THR A 560 35.91 -12.83 1.24
C THR A 560 36.32 -12.20 -0.08
N ALA A 561 35.59 -12.45 -1.19
CA ALA A 561 35.82 -11.76 -2.46
C ALA A 561 35.69 -10.23 -2.30
N MET A 562 36.47 -9.51 -3.11
CA MET A 562 36.59 -8.06 -3.03
C MET A 562 35.60 -7.38 -3.97
N LEU A 563 34.93 -6.35 -3.46
CA LEU A 563 34.12 -5.41 -4.22
C LEU A 563 35.02 -4.37 -4.92
N PRO A 564 34.50 -3.66 -5.94
CA PRO A 564 35.22 -2.57 -6.61
C PRO A 564 35.69 -1.44 -5.67
N ASP A 565 35.01 -1.26 -4.53
CA ASP A 565 35.34 -0.25 -3.52
C ASP A 565 36.43 -0.69 -2.52
N GLY A 566 36.97 -1.91 -2.67
CA GLY A 566 38.03 -2.46 -1.84
C GLY A 566 37.56 -3.13 -0.54
N ARG A 567 36.25 -3.18 -0.25
CA ARG A 567 35.71 -3.98 0.86
C ARG A 567 35.55 -5.45 0.43
N THR A 568 35.60 -6.37 1.38
CA THR A 568 35.14 -7.75 1.14
C THR A 568 33.61 -7.81 1.15
N HIS A 569 33.02 -8.81 0.49
CA HIS A 569 31.56 -9.03 0.54
C HIS A 569 31.08 -9.19 2.00
N LEU A 570 31.84 -9.92 2.82
CA LEU A 570 31.57 -10.07 4.25
C LEU A 570 31.59 -8.73 4.98
N GLN A 571 32.58 -7.86 4.73
CA GLN A 571 32.65 -6.54 5.36
C GLN A 571 31.43 -5.69 5.00
N GLN A 572 31.07 -5.62 3.71
CA GLN A 572 29.87 -4.90 3.27
C GLN A 572 28.60 -5.45 3.94
N THR A 573 28.45 -6.77 4.02
CA THR A 573 27.28 -7.39 4.66
C THR A 573 27.21 -7.08 6.16
N LEU A 574 28.35 -7.10 6.86
CA LEU A 574 28.43 -6.73 8.27
C LEU A 574 28.10 -5.26 8.50
N ASP A 575 28.66 -4.36 7.71
CA ASP A 575 28.38 -2.92 7.71
C ASP A 575 26.87 -2.66 7.61
N ILE A 576 26.21 -3.29 6.62
CA ILE A 576 24.77 -3.13 6.38
C ILE A 576 23.94 -3.72 7.52
N ILE A 577 24.20 -4.96 7.96
CA ILE A 577 23.37 -5.63 8.97
C ILE A 577 23.54 -4.97 10.34
N SER A 578 24.78 -4.68 10.76
CA SER A 578 25.04 -3.99 12.03
C SER A 578 24.42 -2.58 12.03
N GLY A 579 24.52 -1.85 10.92
CA GLY A 579 23.89 -0.54 10.79
C GLY A 579 22.35 -0.59 10.82
N ILE A 580 21.73 -1.63 10.26
CA ILE A 580 20.27 -1.86 10.41
C ILE A 580 19.91 -2.13 11.88
N LEU A 581 20.61 -3.07 12.54
CA LEU A 581 20.32 -3.46 13.93
C LEU A 581 20.51 -2.31 14.93
N THR A 582 21.52 -1.46 14.70
CA THR A 582 21.84 -0.30 15.55
C THR A 582 21.18 0.99 15.11
N LYS A 583 20.42 0.98 14.00
CA LYS A 583 19.88 2.17 13.32
C LYS A 583 20.95 3.20 12.94
N ASN A 584 22.20 2.77 12.74
CA ASN A 584 23.30 3.59 12.24
C ASN A 584 23.43 3.46 10.70
N TRP A 585 22.70 4.32 9.98
CA TRP A 585 22.71 4.27 8.52
C TRP A 585 24.05 4.64 7.89
N VAL A 586 24.85 5.50 8.53
CA VAL A 586 26.19 5.85 8.04
C VAL A 586 27.07 4.60 8.00
N ALA A 587 26.99 3.75 9.03
CA ALA A 587 27.73 2.49 9.08
C ALA A 587 27.34 1.51 7.96
N THR A 588 26.10 1.55 7.47
CA THR A 588 25.68 0.69 6.35
C THR A 588 26.38 1.01 5.03
N GLY A 589 26.92 2.23 4.89
CA GLY A 589 27.38 2.76 3.61
C GLY A 589 26.25 3.01 2.60
N LEU A 590 24.99 2.79 2.99
CA LEU A 590 23.80 3.19 2.25
C LEU A 590 23.41 4.59 2.69
N ASN A 591 23.10 5.48 1.75
CA ASN A 591 22.55 6.78 2.09
C ASN A 591 21.02 6.63 2.23
N PRO A 592 20.41 6.91 3.41
CA PRO A 592 18.96 6.90 3.57
C PRO A 592 18.23 7.76 2.54
N GLU A 593 18.88 8.84 2.09
CA GLU A 593 18.35 9.74 1.05
C GLU A 593 18.23 9.04 -0.31
N ASP A 594 19.01 7.98 -0.59
CA ASP A 594 18.88 7.21 -1.85
C ASP A 594 17.53 6.47 -1.94
N PHE A 595 16.87 6.23 -0.80
CA PHE A 595 15.56 5.59 -0.73
C PHE A 595 14.40 6.58 -0.64
N ARG A 596 14.70 7.88 -0.72
CA ARG A 596 13.75 8.96 -0.54
C ARG A 596 13.80 9.88 -1.76
N THR A 597 12.62 10.23 -2.26
CA THR A 597 12.53 11.31 -3.24
C THR A 597 12.61 12.64 -2.51
N VAL A 598 13.52 13.52 -2.92
CA VAL A 598 13.60 14.90 -2.39
C VAL A 598 12.31 15.64 -2.72
N SER A 599 11.76 16.35 -1.75
CA SER A 599 10.54 17.14 -1.93
C SER A 599 10.83 18.45 -2.67
N ASN A 600 9.84 18.99 -3.39
CA ASN A 600 9.96 20.35 -3.94
C ASN A 600 10.12 21.38 -2.83
N TYR A 601 9.47 21.17 -1.68
CA TYR A 601 9.63 22.01 -0.51
C TYR A 601 11.09 22.14 -0.07
N GLU A 602 11.81 21.03 0.06
CA GLU A 602 13.23 21.04 0.43
C GLU A 602 14.12 21.69 -0.62
N LEU A 603 13.85 21.44 -1.91
CA LEU A 603 14.58 22.11 -3.01
C LEU A 603 14.38 23.62 -2.95
N TYR A 604 13.14 24.07 -2.80
CA TYR A 604 12.80 25.49 -2.79
C TYR A 604 13.42 26.22 -1.60
N LYS A 605 13.53 25.56 -0.45
CA LYS A 605 14.19 26.12 0.74
C LYS A 605 15.69 26.35 0.56
N GLN A 606 16.35 25.80 -0.47
CA GLN A 606 17.76 26.11 -0.75
C GLN A 606 18.00 27.60 -1.08
N SER A 607 16.96 28.33 -1.53
CA SER A 607 17.06 29.77 -1.76
C SER A 607 16.84 30.55 -0.46
N LEU A 608 17.80 31.43 -0.12
CA LEU A 608 17.72 32.32 1.04
C LEU A 608 16.45 33.17 1.05
N CYS A 609 15.94 33.58 -0.13
CA CYS A 609 14.74 34.43 -0.24
C CYS A 609 13.45 33.72 0.23
N ASN A 610 13.48 32.39 0.37
CA ASN A 610 12.38 31.59 0.86
C ASN A 610 12.43 31.36 2.38
N HIS A 611 13.47 31.84 3.07
CA HIS A 611 13.55 31.82 4.52
C HIS A 611 12.98 33.11 5.12
N PRO A 612 12.10 33.03 6.13
CA PRO A 612 11.60 34.22 6.83
C PRO A 612 12.73 35.09 7.42
N SER A 613 13.81 34.47 7.89
CA SER A 613 14.98 35.15 8.48
C SER A 613 15.79 36.01 7.50
N TYR A 614 15.57 35.88 6.19
CA TYR A 614 16.20 36.73 5.17
C TYR A 614 15.69 38.17 5.21
N TYR A 615 14.48 38.37 5.74
CA TYR A 615 13.82 39.68 5.81
C TYR A 615 13.97 40.26 7.23
N PRO A 616 14.38 41.52 7.38
CA PRO A 616 14.42 42.18 8.68
C PRO A 616 13.02 42.27 9.31
N LEU A 617 12.91 41.92 10.59
CA LEU A 617 11.63 42.01 11.34
C LEU A 617 11.10 43.44 11.39
N ILE A 618 11.99 44.41 11.65
CA ILE A 618 11.66 45.83 11.69
C ILE A 618 12.08 46.46 10.36
N GLN A 619 11.11 46.87 9.56
CA GLN A 619 11.34 47.53 8.28
C GLN A 619 10.30 48.61 8.01
N SER A 620 10.70 49.62 7.21
CA SER A 620 9.81 50.67 6.74
C SER A 620 9.83 50.77 5.21
N VAL A 621 8.64 50.98 4.64
CA VAL A 621 8.42 51.23 3.23
C VAL A 621 7.82 52.62 3.04
N ASP A 622 8.02 53.22 1.87
CA ASP A 622 7.31 54.45 1.53
C ASP A 622 5.82 54.12 1.32
N SER A 623 4.96 54.68 2.17
CA SER A 623 3.51 54.46 2.13
C SER A 623 2.84 54.97 0.86
N GLN A 624 3.51 55.81 0.07
CA GLN A 624 3.01 56.22 -1.25
C GLN A 624 3.26 55.15 -2.32
N LEU A 625 4.27 54.29 -2.13
CA LEU A 625 4.69 53.29 -3.11
C LEU A 625 4.22 51.87 -2.72
N TYR A 626 4.14 51.60 -1.42
CA TYR A 626 3.84 50.28 -0.87
C TYR A 626 2.76 50.37 0.21
N GLN A 627 1.94 49.33 0.30
CA GLN A 627 0.90 49.16 1.30
C GLN A 627 1.09 47.85 2.06
N PRO A 628 0.73 47.78 3.36
CA PRO A 628 0.69 46.51 4.08
C PRO A 628 -0.40 45.61 3.51
N ILE A 629 -0.14 44.29 3.44
CA ILE A 629 -1.10 43.29 2.95
C ILE A 629 -2.29 43.15 3.90
N SER A 630 -2.05 43.20 5.21
CA SER A 630 -3.05 43.17 6.27
C SER A 630 -2.55 43.96 7.47
N LYS A 631 -3.46 44.34 8.38
CA LYS A 631 -3.11 44.99 9.66
C LYS A 631 -2.25 44.08 10.53
N TRP A 632 -2.61 42.81 10.61
CA TRP A 632 -1.89 41.82 11.42
C TRP A 632 -1.30 40.75 10.51
N VAL A 633 0.03 40.66 10.50
CA VAL A 633 0.79 39.62 9.80
C VAL A 633 1.83 39.04 10.75
N GLY A 634 1.96 37.72 10.75
CA GLY A 634 2.97 37.05 11.57
C GLY A 634 3.39 35.70 11.02
N ARG A 635 4.49 35.19 11.59
CA ARG A 635 4.98 33.82 11.34
C ARG A 635 4.45 32.90 12.42
N LEU A 636 3.75 31.84 12.01
CA LEU A 636 3.28 30.82 12.95
C LEU A 636 4.47 30.01 13.46
N ILE A 637 4.47 29.78 14.77
CA ILE A 637 5.46 28.97 15.48
C ILE A 637 4.69 27.91 16.27
N LEU A 638 5.01 26.64 16.02
CA LEU A 638 4.48 25.54 16.83
C LEU A 638 5.17 25.55 18.21
N PRO A 639 4.43 25.67 19.33
CA PRO A 639 5.03 25.61 20.67
C PRO A 639 5.68 24.24 20.92
N THR A 640 6.64 24.15 21.84
CA THR A 640 7.13 22.83 22.26
C THR A 640 6.04 22.07 23.03
N ALA A 641 6.19 20.75 23.18
CA ALA A 641 5.22 19.92 23.89
C ALA A 641 4.98 20.40 25.33
N GLU A 642 6.02 20.94 25.98
CA GLU A 642 5.98 21.49 27.34
C GLU A 642 5.27 22.85 27.40
N GLU A 643 5.37 23.67 26.35
CA GLU A 643 4.76 25.00 26.30
C GLU A 643 3.24 24.95 25.99
N ARG A 644 2.73 23.84 25.43
CA ARG A 644 1.33 23.73 24.96
C ARG A 644 0.29 24.11 26.03
N GLU A 645 0.50 23.68 27.27
CA GLU A 645 -0.45 23.93 28.37
C GLU A 645 -0.57 25.42 28.73
N GLU A 646 0.51 26.19 28.58
CA GLU A 646 0.53 27.62 28.84
C GLU A 646 0.03 28.41 27.61
N VAL A 647 0.47 28.03 26.41
CA VAL A 647 0.16 28.75 25.18
C VAL A 647 -1.31 28.60 24.80
N LYS A 648 -1.90 27.40 24.96
CA LYS A 648 -3.31 27.09 24.61
C LYS A 648 -3.69 27.54 23.19
N GLY A 649 -2.87 27.14 22.22
CA GLY A 649 -2.93 27.57 20.83
C GLY A 649 -1.54 27.48 20.22
N VAL A 650 -1.17 28.49 19.42
CA VAL A 650 0.16 28.56 18.80
C VAL A 650 0.87 29.87 19.12
N LEU A 651 2.17 29.93 18.84
CA LEU A 651 2.94 31.16 18.95
C LEU A 651 2.92 31.90 17.61
N LEU A 652 2.98 33.24 17.67
CA LEU A 652 3.01 34.11 16.49
C LEU A 652 4.12 35.14 16.65
N GLU A 653 5.10 35.13 15.76
CA GLU A 653 6.09 36.21 15.65
C GLU A 653 5.50 37.33 14.80
N LEU A 654 5.31 38.50 15.41
CA LEU A 654 4.64 39.64 14.79
C LEU A 654 5.54 40.31 13.76
N LEU A 655 5.13 40.27 12.49
CA LEU A 655 5.83 40.93 11.38
C LEU A 655 5.20 42.29 11.03
N MET A 656 3.88 42.39 11.19
CA MET A 656 3.14 43.65 11.08
C MET A 656 1.97 43.66 12.07
N THR A 657 1.65 44.84 12.55
CA THR A 657 0.55 45.11 13.48
C THR A 657 -0.17 46.40 13.06
N ASP A 658 -1.31 46.66 13.67
CA ASP A 658 -1.99 47.95 13.54
C ASP A 658 -1.15 49.12 14.09
N SER A 659 -1.62 50.34 13.86
CA SER A 659 -0.91 51.56 14.27
C SER A 659 -0.68 51.66 15.79
N GLU A 660 -1.58 51.09 16.59
CA GLU A 660 -1.51 51.15 18.06
C GLU A 660 -0.47 50.16 18.61
N ASN A 661 -0.32 49.00 17.97
CA ASN A 661 0.58 47.93 18.39
C ASN A 661 1.90 47.91 17.61
N LYS A 662 2.25 48.98 16.89
CA LYS A 662 3.48 49.04 16.06
C LYS A 662 4.77 48.77 16.83
N HIS A 663 4.82 49.14 18.11
CA HIS A 663 5.96 48.88 19.00
C HIS A 663 6.17 47.40 19.34
N ARG A 664 5.21 46.53 19.00
CA ARG A 664 5.24 45.08 19.25
C ARG A 664 5.78 44.26 18.08
N VAL A 665 6.06 44.88 16.93
CA VAL A 665 6.66 44.18 15.78
C VAL A 665 8.00 43.55 16.21
N GLY A 666 8.19 42.28 15.87
CA GLY A 666 9.32 41.43 16.26
C GLY A 666 9.11 40.66 17.56
N GLN A 667 8.03 40.88 18.30
CA GLN A 667 7.70 40.09 19.50
C GLN A 667 7.01 38.77 19.14
N VAL A 668 7.22 37.75 19.96
CA VAL A 668 6.49 36.48 19.91
C VAL A 668 5.35 36.53 20.92
N VAL A 669 4.13 36.26 20.46
CA VAL A 669 2.89 36.36 21.25
C VAL A 669 2.08 35.07 21.14
N ASN A 670 1.15 34.83 22.06
CA ASN A 670 0.21 33.73 21.96
C ASN A 670 -0.88 34.05 20.94
N LEU A 671 -1.25 33.10 20.10
CA LEU A 671 -2.38 33.17 19.18
C LEU A 671 -3.38 32.06 19.55
N ARG A 672 -4.62 32.47 19.83
CA ARG A 672 -5.69 31.60 20.35
C ARG A 672 -6.99 31.78 19.59
N TRP A 673 -7.85 30.79 19.69
CA TRP A 673 -9.25 30.91 19.28
C TRP A 673 -10.04 31.71 20.32
N GLY A 674 -10.95 32.57 19.87
CA GLY A 674 -11.88 33.28 20.77
C GLY A 674 -12.89 32.35 21.45
N ASP A 675 -13.58 32.86 22.48
CA ASP A 675 -14.47 32.05 23.34
C ASP A 675 -15.92 31.91 22.82
N ASP A 676 -16.18 32.24 21.55
CA ASP A 676 -17.52 32.13 20.96
C ASP A 676 -17.98 30.65 20.89
N SER A 677 -19.22 30.38 21.31
CA SER A 677 -19.79 29.02 21.38
C SER A 677 -19.73 28.27 20.05
N HIS A 678 -19.97 28.95 18.92
CA HIS A 678 -19.97 28.33 17.61
C HIS A 678 -18.54 27.99 17.16
N LEU A 679 -17.60 28.89 17.47
CA LEU A 679 -16.17 28.68 17.22
C LEU A 679 -15.61 27.53 18.04
N GLN A 680 -15.94 27.45 19.34
CA GLN A 680 -15.50 26.36 20.21
C GLN A 680 -16.04 25.00 19.75
N THR A 681 -17.27 24.97 19.21
CA THR A 681 -17.84 23.76 18.59
C THR A 681 -17.04 23.33 17.36
N TYR A 682 -16.62 24.29 16.51
CA TYR A 682 -15.75 24.01 15.37
C TYR A 682 -14.39 23.44 15.80
N VAL A 683 -13.72 24.11 16.75
CA VAL A 683 -12.41 23.68 17.27
C VAL A 683 -12.50 22.26 17.80
N GLN A 684 -13.46 22.00 18.69
CA GLN A 684 -13.67 20.68 19.28
C GLN A 684 -13.97 19.59 18.24
N LEU A 685 -14.70 19.91 17.16
CA LEU A 685 -15.05 18.95 16.11
C LEU A 685 -13.83 18.43 15.35
N VAL A 686 -12.78 19.23 15.21
CA VAL A 686 -11.60 18.90 14.40
C VAL A 686 -10.33 18.70 15.22
N THR A 687 -10.38 18.95 16.53
CA THR A 687 -9.33 18.54 17.46
C THR A 687 -9.24 17.02 17.49
N THR A 688 -8.06 16.48 17.23
CA THR A 688 -7.83 15.03 17.15
C THR A 688 -6.45 14.65 17.64
N ASP A 689 -6.29 13.42 18.10
CA ASP A 689 -4.97 12.83 18.30
C ASP A 689 -4.35 12.53 16.94
N VAL A 690 -3.03 12.69 16.82
CA VAL A 690 -2.28 12.45 15.58
C VAL A 690 -1.26 11.36 15.82
N ASN A 691 -1.39 10.24 15.12
CA ASN A 691 -0.49 9.10 15.18
C ASN A 691 -0.28 8.55 13.76
N PHE A 692 0.97 8.55 13.30
CA PHE A 692 1.28 8.20 11.93
C PHE A 692 1.00 6.72 11.61
N VAL A 693 0.22 6.49 10.55
CA VAL A 693 -0.01 5.15 9.99
C VAL A 693 1.07 4.77 8.97
N ASP A 694 1.15 3.48 8.61
CA ASP A 694 2.08 2.94 7.59
C ASP A 694 2.13 3.76 6.29
N ARG A 695 1.01 4.38 5.91
CA ARG A 695 0.91 5.18 4.68
C ARG A 695 1.79 6.43 4.70
N VAL A 696 1.95 7.07 5.86
CA VAL A 696 2.78 8.28 5.98
C VAL A 696 4.21 7.98 5.55
N ARG A 697 4.75 6.83 5.96
CA ARG A 697 6.09 6.38 5.57
C ARG A 697 6.25 6.24 4.06
N VAL A 698 5.31 5.57 3.39
CA VAL A 698 5.35 5.42 1.92
C VAL A 698 5.29 6.78 1.24
N SER A 699 4.35 7.62 1.67
CA SER A 699 4.18 8.96 1.12
C SER A 699 5.42 9.85 1.33
N LYS A 700 6.11 9.73 2.48
CA LYS A 700 7.41 10.39 2.71
C LYS A 700 8.50 9.91 1.75
N THR A 701 8.57 8.60 1.45
CA THR A 701 9.54 8.09 0.47
C THR A 701 9.29 8.61 -0.95
N GLU A 702 8.03 8.98 -1.26
CA GLU A 702 7.64 9.65 -2.51
C GLU A 702 7.90 11.16 -2.50
N GLY A 703 8.47 11.69 -1.42
CA GLY A 703 8.85 13.09 -1.25
C GLY A 703 7.70 14.01 -0.87
N ASN A 704 6.59 13.48 -0.33
CA ASN A 704 5.51 14.30 0.19
C ASN A 704 5.79 14.76 1.62
N ILE A 705 5.40 16.00 1.92
CA ILE A 705 5.54 16.60 3.25
C ILE A 705 4.36 16.20 4.14
N HIS A 706 4.67 15.85 5.39
CA HIS A 706 3.72 15.45 6.43
C HIS A 706 3.94 16.26 7.71
N PRO A 707 2.94 16.36 8.61
CA PRO A 707 3.01 17.18 9.81
C PRO A 707 3.79 16.46 10.92
N GLU A 708 5.07 16.18 10.66
CA GLU A 708 5.93 15.33 11.52
C GLU A 708 6.13 15.90 12.92
N ARG A 709 6.07 17.22 13.05
CA ARG A 709 6.26 17.92 14.33
C ARG A 709 5.13 17.69 15.34
N ILE A 710 3.99 17.17 14.88
CA ILE A 710 2.83 16.82 15.71
C ILE A 710 2.53 15.31 15.70
N ASP A 711 3.46 14.47 15.23
CA ASP A 711 3.30 13.02 15.34
C ASP A 711 3.33 12.57 16.81
N ASN A 712 2.41 11.66 17.17
CA ASN A 712 2.13 11.17 18.52
C ASN A 712 1.57 12.23 19.50
N TRP A 713 1.22 13.42 19.02
CA TRP A 713 0.56 14.42 19.87
C TRP A 713 -0.92 14.09 20.07
N GLN A 714 -1.40 14.34 21.28
CA GLN A 714 -2.82 14.19 21.64
C GLN A 714 -3.52 15.55 21.55
N ASN A 715 -4.83 15.55 21.26
CA ASN A 715 -5.69 16.73 21.19
C ASN A 715 -5.07 17.88 20.37
N VAL A 716 -4.59 17.59 19.16
CA VAL A 716 -4.05 18.62 18.27
C VAL A 716 -5.20 19.45 17.71
N ASP A 717 -5.19 20.75 18.00
CA ASP A 717 -6.20 21.69 17.54
C ASP A 717 -5.93 22.18 16.09
N PRO A 718 -6.91 22.84 15.43
CA PRO A 718 -6.72 23.29 14.05
C PRO A 718 -5.64 24.38 13.84
N LEU A 719 -5.28 25.19 14.84
CA LEU A 719 -4.14 26.13 14.75
C LEU A 719 -2.81 25.38 14.86
N GLU A 720 -2.71 24.43 15.78
CA GLU A 720 -1.51 23.59 15.94
C GLU A 720 -1.27 22.74 14.70
N SER A 721 -2.34 22.17 14.11
CA SER A 721 -2.24 21.43 12.84
C SER A 721 -1.77 22.30 11.68
N LEU A 722 -2.11 23.61 11.69
CA LEU A 722 -1.67 24.57 10.69
C LEU A 722 -0.20 24.92 10.90
N ALA A 723 0.19 25.29 12.12
CA ALA A 723 1.57 25.65 12.46
C ALA A 723 2.54 24.47 12.28
N GLY A 724 2.12 23.25 12.62
CA GLY A 724 2.89 22.01 12.53
C GLY A 724 2.86 21.32 11.17
N ALA A 725 2.17 21.87 10.17
CA ALA A 725 1.95 21.22 8.87
C ALA A 725 3.22 20.98 8.04
N ARG A 726 4.25 21.81 8.26
CA ARG A 726 5.53 21.78 7.54
C ARG A 726 6.68 21.35 8.46
N PRO A 727 7.85 20.97 7.92
CA PRO A 727 9.03 20.64 8.73
C PRO A 727 9.59 21.82 9.54
N GLU A 728 9.38 23.05 9.10
CA GLU A 728 9.89 24.29 9.75
C GLU A 728 8.76 25.30 10.02
N ASP A 729 8.97 26.20 10.97
CA ASP A 729 8.09 27.34 11.27
C ASP A 729 8.25 28.45 10.22
N ASP A 730 7.74 28.22 9.01
CA ASP A 730 7.88 29.15 7.88
C ASP A 730 6.55 29.60 7.24
N LEU A 731 5.42 29.30 7.90
CA LEU A 731 4.12 29.78 7.48
C LEU A 731 3.91 31.23 7.91
N ILE A 732 3.89 32.13 6.91
CA ILE A 732 3.49 33.52 7.10
C ILE A 732 1.99 33.65 6.87
N VAL A 733 1.30 34.25 7.83
CA VAL A 733 -0.16 34.38 7.81
C VAL A 733 -0.60 35.82 8.06
N ALA A 734 -1.68 36.22 7.40
CA ALA A 734 -2.48 37.36 7.80
C ALA A 734 -3.60 36.88 8.74
N LEU A 735 -3.81 37.61 9.85
CA LEU A 735 -4.93 37.32 10.74
C LEU A 735 -6.22 37.97 10.20
N PRO A 736 -7.34 37.23 10.17
CA PRO A 736 -8.63 37.80 9.80
C PRO A 736 -9.14 38.72 10.91
N GLU A 737 -9.70 39.87 10.52
CA GLU A 737 -10.31 40.83 11.44
C GLU A 737 -11.70 40.38 11.91
N PRO A 738 -12.12 40.72 13.15
CA PRO A 738 -11.35 41.46 14.16
C PRO A 738 -10.33 40.60 14.91
N VAL A 739 -9.19 41.19 15.27
CA VAL A 739 -8.20 40.61 16.20
C VAL A 739 -8.37 41.25 17.57
N VAL A 740 -8.65 40.45 18.60
CA VAL A 740 -8.75 40.94 19.98
C VAL A 740 -7.40 40.80 20.67
N VAL A 741 -6.89 41.90 21.21
CA VAL A 741 -5.60 41.97 21.90
C VAL A 741 -5.84 41.95 23.41
N GLU A 742 -5.24 40.99 24.11
CA GLU A 742 -5.25 40.91 25.57
C GLU A 742 -3.83 41.01 26.11
N ASP A 743 -3.54 42.12 26.80
CA ASP A 743 -2.29 42.37 27.51
C ASP A 743 -2.55 42.50 29.00
N THR A 744 -2.22 41.47 29.78
CA THR A 744 -2.35 41.47 31.23
C THR A 744 -1.18 42.16 31.94
N GLY A 745 -0.13 42.56 31.20
CA GLY A 745 1.11 43.10 31.74
C GLY A 745 2.00 42.07 32.46
N ILE A 746 1.57 40.80 32.54
CA ILE A 746 2.29 39.68 33.16
C ILE A 746 2.22 38.48 32.20
N GLY A 747 3.38 38.07 31.69
CA GLY A 747 3.48 36.96 30.73
C GLY A 747 3.45 37.41 29.26
N ARG A 748 3.23 36.48 28.34
CA ARG A 748 3.14 36.77 26.89
C ARG A 748 1.76 37.34 26.54
N LEU A 749 1.75 38.36 25.70
CA LEU A 749 0.53 38.91 25.08
C LEU A 749 -0.28 37.80 24.40
N SER A 750 -1.62 37.87 24.47
CA SER A 750 -2.49 36.94 23.75
C SER A 750 -3.35 37.66 22.70
N LEU A 751 -3.38 37.09 21.50
CA LEU A 751 -4.25 37.51 20.40
C LEU A 751 -5.34 36.46 20.20
N TYR A 752 -6.58 36.91 20.05
CA TYR A 752 -7.73 36.04 19.79
C TYR A 752 -8.31 36.29 18.40
N ILE A 753 -8.56 35.21 17.66
CA ILE A 753 -9.15 35.23 16.32
C ILE A 753 -10.43 34.40 16.27
N SER A 754 -11.29 34.73 15.30
CA SER A 754 -12.58 34.07 15.08
C SER A 754 -12.65 33.21 13.82
N ARG A 755 -11.60 33.25 12.98
CA ARG A 755 -11.50 32.51 11.72
C ARG A 755 -10.06 32.06 11.51
N GLU A 756 -9.88 31.04 10.68
CA GLU A 756 -8.56 30.50 10.38
C GLU A 756 -7.62 31.55 9.76
N PRO A 757 -6.34 31.61 10.16
CA PRO A 757 -5.35 32.49 9.55
C PRO A 757 -5.22 32.27 8.03
N ILE A 758 -4.98 33.35 7.29
CA ILE A 758 -4.85 33.34 5.83
C ILE A 758 -3.38 33.16 5.49
N GLN A 759 -2.99 32.10 4.79
CA GLN A 759 -1.62 31.91 4.32
C GLN A 759 -1.27 32.92 3.21
N ILE A 760 -0.15 33.65 3.37
CA ILE A 760 0.27 34.74 2.48
C ILE A 760 1.76 34.66 2.10
N SER A 761 2.19 35.50 1.14
CA SER A 761 3.60 35.73 0.81
C SER A 761 3.95 37.21 0.92
N GLY A 762 4.97 37.52 1.72
CA GLY A 762 5.41 38.88 2.00
C GLY A 762 4.57 39.61 3.05
N CYS A 763 4.96 40.86 3.31
CA CYS A 763 4.27 41.74 4.26
C CYS A 763 3.67 42.96 3.54
N PHE A 764 4.29 43.42 2.47
CA PHE A 764 3.89 44.60 1.73
C PHE A 764 3.59 44.25 0.28
N TYR A 765 2.84 45.12 -0.37
CA TYR A 765 2.66 45.07 -1.81
C TYR A 765 2.75 46.47 -2.43
N GLY A 766 3.18 46.53 -3.69
CA GLY A 766 3.24 47.75 -4.50
C GLY A 766 2.57 47.54 -5.85
N LEU A 767 2.21 48.62 -6.53
CA LEU A 767 1.62 48.58 -7.88
C LEU A 767 2.59 49.23 -8.88
N VAL A 768 3.14 48.42 -9.78
CA VAL A 768 4.25 48.83 -10.65
C VAL A 768 4.08 48.40 -12.09
N LYS A 769 4.78 49.10 -12.99
CA LYS A 769 5.09 48.64 -14.33
C LYS A 769 6.57 48.26 -14.39
N ILE A 770 6.87 47.07 -14.91
CA ILE A 770 8.26 46.60 -15.05
C ILE A 770 8.84 47.21 -16.32
N ILE A 771 9.91 47.98 -16.19
CA ILE A 771 10.49 48.75 -17.30
C ILE A 771 11.62 48.00 -17.97
N GLN A 772 12.57 47.48 -17.17
CA GLN A 772 13.79 46.90 -17.71
C GLN A 772 14.45 45.93 -16.73
N PHE A 773 14.99 44.83 -17.24
CA PHE A 773 15.95 43.99 -16.53
C PHE A 773 17.34 44.65 -16.50
N VAL A 774 17.89 44.86 -15.30
CA VAL A 774 19.14 45.60 -15.07
C VAL A 774 20.34 44.65 -14.90
N GLY A 775 20.11 43.35 -14.69
CA GLY A 775 21.15 42.35 -14.40
C GLY A 775 21.05 41.82 -12.96
N GLU A 776 21.61 40.64 -12.69
CA GLU A 776 21.64 40.03 -11.33
C GLU A 776 20.27 39.98 -10.64
N ASP A 777 19.21 39.61 -11.38
CA ASP A 777 17.83 39.57 -10.87
C ASP A 777 17.28 40.94 -10.41
N LEU A 778 17.92 42.05 -10.78
CA LEU A 778 17.43 43.40 -10.53
C LEU A 778 16.58 43.91 -11.69
N PHE A 779 15.48 44.56 -11.34
CA PHE A 779 14.56 45.14 -12.30
C PHE A 779 14.28 46.59 -11.96
N ARG A 780 14.34 47.44 -12.98
CA ARG A 780 13.83 48.80 -12.89
C ARG A 780 12.32 48.76 -13.07
N VAL A 781 11.61 49.32 -12.11
CA VAL A 781 10.15 49.46 -12.15
C VAL A 781 9.76 50.91 -12.01
N ARG A 782 8.54 51.22 -12.46
CA ARG A 782 7.92 52.51 -12.25
C ARG A 782 6.62 52.33 -11.49
N HIS A 783 6.48 53.05 -10.39
CA HIS A 783 5.31 52.97 -9.53
C HIS A 783 4.10 53.66 -10.15
N TYR A 784 2.92 53.15 -9.81
CA TYR A 784 1.65 53.78 -10.17
C TYR A 784 1.48 55.09 -9.41
N ASN A 785 0.99 56.11 -10.12
CA ASN A 785 0.70 57.40 -9.55
C ASN A 785 -0.82 57.55 -9.45
N SER A 786 -1.31 57.61 -8.21
CA SER A 786 -2.74 57.73 -7.93
C SER A 786 -3.36 59.04 -8.44
N ASN A 787 -2.56 60.10 -8.60
CA ASN A 787 -3.04 61.40 -9.07
C ASN A 787 -3.26 61.42 -10.60
N SER A 788 -2.31 60.89 -11.38
CA SER A 788 -2.40 60.82 -12.85
C SER A 788 -3.17 59.59 -13.34
N GLN A 789 -3.31 58.58 -12.48
CA GLN A 789 -3.83 57.24 -12.81
C GLN A 789 -2.99 56.49 -13.85
N GLU A 790 -1.70 56.84 -13.97
CA GLU A 790 -0.75 56.24 -14.89
C GLU A 790 0.51 55.71 -14.18
N PHE A 791 1.35 54.98 -14.92
CA PHE A 791 2.69 54.57 -14.46
C PHE A 791 3.71 55.67 -14.83
N ASP A 792 3.59 56.82 -14.21
CA ASP A 792 4.50 57.97 -14.31
C ASP A 792 5.07 58.40 -12.95
N GLY A 793 4.91 57.56 -11.91
CA GLY A 793 5.44 57.77 -10.58
C GLY A 793 6.94 57.51 -10.44
N VAL A 794 7.39 57.33 -9.20
CA VAL A 794 8.79 57.09 -8.84
C VAL A 794 9.33 55.85 -9.55
N GLU A 795 10.55 55.94 -10.11
CA GLU A 795 11.31 54.77 -10.55
C GLU A 795 12.12 54.18 -9.41
N GLU A 796 12.09 52.85 -9.28
CA GLU A 796 12.83 52.11 -8.26
C GLU A 796 13.52 50.90 -8.89
N ILE A 797 14.67 50.51 -8.33
CA ILE A 797 15.30 49.22 -8.64
C ILE A 797 14.91 48.23 -7.54
N ILE A 798 14.16 47.20 -7.94
CA ILE A 798 13.72 46.12 -7.06
C ILE A 798 14.47 44.83 -7.40
N TYR A 799 14.40 43.86 -6.50
CA TYR A 799 15.01 42.54 -6.67
C TYR A 799 13.94 41.47 -6.90
N ILE A 800 14.02 40.76 -8.02
CA ILE A 800 13.10 39.68 -8.39
C ILE A 800 13.93 38.38 -8.45
N PRO A 801 14.12 37.66 -7.33
CA PRO A 801 15.09 36.56 -7.25
C PRO A 801 14.78 35.44 -8.23
N SER A 802 15.78 34.86 -8.90
CA SER A 802 15.62 33.61 -9.64
C SER A 802 15.14 32.50 -8.71
N VAL A 803 14.29 31.62 -9.23
CA VAL A 803 13.65 30.56 -8.43
C VAL A 803 14.38 29.24 -8.62
N ILE A 804 14.25 28.35 -7.64
CA ILE A 804 14.79 26.99 -7.72
C ILE A 804 13.82 26.13 -8.55
N VAL A 805 14.37 25.29 -9.44
CA VAL A 805 13.58 24.35 -10.23
C VAL A 805 13.01 23.24 -9.34
N ASP A 806 11.86 22.71 -9.72
CA ASP A 806 11.23 21.56 -9.07
C ASP A 806 12.01 20.25 -9.37
N ARG A 807 11.59 19.16 -8.73
CA ARG A 807 12.18 17.82 -8.92
C ARG A 807 12.07 17.26 -10.34
N ASN A 808 11.23 17.87 -11.19
CA ASN A 808 11.07 17.52 -12.60
C ASN A 808 11.85 18.48 -13.53
N GLY A 809 12.62 19.42 -12.97
CA GLY A 809 13.37 20.41 -13.71
C GLY A 809 12.53 21.54 -14.33
N ILE A 810 11.34 21.81 -13.77
CA ILE A 810 10.45 22.92 -14.14
C ILE A 810 10.67 24.11 -13.20
N SER A 811 10.76 25.32 -13.75
CA SER A 811 10.81 26.56 -12.97
C SER A 811 9.39 27.05 -12.66
N PRO A 812 8.97 27.21 -11.38
CA PRO A 812 7.61 27.68 -11.04
C PRO A 812 7.26 29.08 -11.57
N SER A 813 8.28 29.94 -11.73
CA SER A 813 8.19 31.26 -12.35
C SER A 813 9.44 31.52 -13.20
N GLN A 814 9.34 32.46 -14.15
CA GLN A 814 10.48 32.88 -14.98
C GLN A 814 10.66 34.40 -14.98
N ASN A 815 11.91 34.84 -14.88
CA ASN A 815 12.29 36.27 -14.96
C ASN A 815 12.44 36.75 -16.40
N GLN A 816 12.91 35.86 -17.27
CA GLN A 816 13.17 36.18 -18.67
C GLN A 816 11.90 36.68 -19.37
N GLY A 817 11.98 37.88 -19.94
CA GLY A 817 10.90 38.48 -20.73
C GLY A 817 9.74 39.03 -19.91
N LEU A 818 9.88 39.18 -18.59
CA LEU A 818 8.83 39.69 -17.71
C LEU A 818 8.41 41.13 -18.07
N GLU A 819 9.35 41.99 -18.45
CA GLU A 819 9.12 43.34 -18.97
C GLU A 819 8.34 43.36 -20.30
N ASN A 820 8.42 42.27 -21.07
CA ASN A 820 7.75 42.07 -22.35
C ASN A 820 6.41 41.31 -22.22
N SER A 821 6.00 40.99 -20.99
CA SER A 821 4.78 40.24 -20.74
C SER A 821 3.54 40.99 -21.29
N PRO A 822 2.58 40.32 -21.96
CA PRO A 822 1.40 40.96 -22.56
C PRO A 822 0.56 41.78 -21.57
N VAL A 823 0.61 41.43 -20.29
CA VAL A 823 -0.17 42.08 -19.23
C VAL A 823 0.58 43.23 -18.53
N ASN A 824 1.88 43.40 -18.79
CA ASN A 824 2.73 44.42 -18.14
C ASN A 824 2.25 45.85 -18.40
N GLY A 825 1.60 46.11 -19.53
CA GLY A 825 1.09 47.44 -19.87
C GLY A 825 0.04 47.99 -18.90
N LYS A 826 -0.72 47.10 -18.22
CA LYS A 826 -1.68 47.48 -17.16
C LYS A 826 -1.08 47.38 -15.75
N GLY A 827 0.17 46.95 -15.65
CA GLY A 827 0.94 46.82 -14.42
C GLY A 827 0.67 45.56 -13.62
N TRP A 828 1.50 45.40 -12.60
CA TRP A 828 1.59 44.28 -11.70
C TRP A 828 1.48 44.75 -10.26
N TYR A 829 0.68 44.04 -9.48
CA TYR A 829 0.89 44.00 -8.04
C TYR A 829 2.11 43.13 -7.75
N ILE A 830 3.08 43.68 -7.02
CA ILE A 830 4.25 42.96 -6.53
C ILE A 830 4.13 42.82 -5.01
N TYR A 831 4.33 41.62 -4.46
CA TYR A 831 4.22 41.33 -3.03
C TYR A 831 5.57 40.89 -2.49
N GLY A 832 5.93 41.35 -1.30
CA GLY A 832 7.23 41.04 -0.72
C GLY A 832 7.57 41.88 0.51
N ALA A 833 8.86 42.05 0.72
CA ALA A 833 9.45 42.80 1.82
C ALA A 833 10.85 43.28 1.45
N LYS A 834 11.40 44.24 2.20
CA LYS A 834 12.79 44.66 2.02
C LYS A 834 13.74 43.61 2.60
N ASN A 835 14.87 43.40 1.94
CA ASN A 835 15.98 42.64 2.51
C ASN A 835 16.87 43.53 3.40
N ALA A 836 17.91 42.94 3.99
CA ALA A 836 18.88 43.65 4.84
C ALA A 836 19.62 44.80 4.11
N GLN A 837 19.71 44.77 2.78
CA GLN A 837 20.29 45.85 1.96
C GLN A 837 19.27 46.94 1.59
N GLY A 838 18.03 46.85 2.08
CA GLY A 838 16.97 47.83 1.83
C GLY A 838 16.29 47.72 0.47
N LYS A 839 16.63 46.71 -0.35
CA LYS A 839 15.98 46.47 -1.65
C LYS A 839 14.66 45.74 -1.44
N PHE A 840 13.60 46.17 -2.14
CA PHE A 840 12.34 45.43 -2.14
C PHE A 840 12.48 44.13 -2.93
N VAL A 841 12.22 43.00 -2.27
CA VAL A 841 12.34 41.65 -2.85
C VAL A 841 10.97 41.12 -3.19
N VAL A 842 10.74 40.80 -4.46
CA VAL A 842 9.45 40.33 -4.97
C VAL A 842 9.30 38.82 -4.79
N GLN A 843 8.43 38.44 -3.86
CA GLN A 843 8.08 37.05 -3.56
C GLN A 843 6.90 36.56 -4.40
N ALA A 844 5.93 37.43 -4.70
CA ALA A 844 4.78 37.10 -5.53
C ALA A 844 4.41 38.24 -6.49
N ILE A 845 3.76 37.89 -7.62
CA ILE A 845 3.26 38.84 -8.60
C ILE A 845 1.81 38.55 -8.97
N ALA A 846 1.04 39.59 -9.28
CA ALA A 846 -0.33 39.45 -9.75
C ALA A 846 -0.67 40.51 -10.82
N PRO A 847 -1.23 40.13 -11.98
CA PRO A 847 -1.55 41.08 -13.03
C PRO A 847 -2.79 41.92 -12.64
N ARG A 848 -2.65 43.25 -12.53
CA ARG A 848 -3.74 44.16 -12.09
C ARG A 848 -5.02 43.97 -12.90
N ALA A 849 -4.88 43.80 -14.21
CA ALA A 849 -6.01 43.67 -15.12
C ALA A 849 -6.87 42.40 -14.89
N LEU A 850 -6.36 41.39 -14.17
CA LEU A 850 -7.12 40.17 -13.88
C LEU A 850 -8.25 40.44 -12.88
N PHE A 851 -7.99 41.23 -11.84
CA PHE A 851 -8.93 41.48 -10.73
C PHE A 851 -9.89 42.65 -10.96
N SER A 852 -9.79 43.31 -12.12
CA SER A 852 -10.65 44.43 -12.49
C SER A 852 -12.11 43.99 -12.60
N LEU A 853 -13.02 44.79 -12.04
CA LEU A 853 -14.47 44.62 -12.17
C LEU A 853 -15.02 45.10 -13.52
N LYS A 854 -14.15 45.37 -14.50
CA LYS A 854 -14.50 45.73 -15.88
C LYS A 854 -14.20 44.54 -16.80
N PRO A 855 -15.21 43.78 -17.24
CA PRO A 855 -14.97 42.56 -18.01
C PRO A 855 -14.45 42.90 -19.40
N LYS A 856 -13.44 42.16 -19.89
CA LYS A 856 -12.95 42.30 -21.27
C LYS A 856 -13.99 41.84 -22.29
N LYS A 857 -14.86 40.90 -21.90
CA LYS A 857 -15.89 40.31 -22.74
C LYS A 857 -17.14 39.99 -21.93
N ILE A 858 -18.31 40.27 -22.48
CA ILE A 858 -19.62 39.92 -21.89
C ILE A 858 -20.31 38.95 -22.84
N ILE A 859 -20.84 37.84 -22.29
CA ILE A 859 -21.67 36.87 -23.01
C ILE A 859 -23.03 36.87 -22.33
N SER A 860 -24.08 37.21 -23.08
CA SER A 860 -25.43 37.39 -22.56
C SER A 860 -26.40 36.34 -23.12
N GLY A 861 -27.41 35.98 -22.32
CA GLY A 861 -28.45 35.01 -22.68
C GLY A 861 -28.14 33.58 -22.23
N LYS A 862 -29.14 32.94 -21.60
CA LYS A 862 -29.04 31.61 -20.96
C LYS A 862 -28.42 30.54 -21.86
N LYS A 863 -28.82 30.44 -23.14
CA LYS A 863 -28.26 29.45 -24.06
C LYS A 863 -26.79 29.74 -24.38
N ALA A 864 -26.46 31.00 -24.67
CA ALA A 864 -25.10 31.39 -25.05
C ALA A 864 -24.09 31.20 -23.91
N THR A 865 -24.50 31.46 -22.66
CA THR A 865 -23.65 31.25 -21.48
C THR A 865 -23.43 29.76 -21.20
N LEU A 866 -24.47 28.93 -21.33
CA LEU A 866 -24.34 27.47 -21.21
C LEU A 866 -23.46 26.88 -22.31
N ASP A 867 -23.67 27.29 -23.57
CA ASP A 867 -22.85 26.87 -24.71
C ASP A 867 -21.38 27.31 -24.54
N TYR A 868 -21.16 28.46 -23.88
CA TYR A 868 -19.81 28.91 -23.57
C TYR A 868 -19.10 27.96 -22.60
N ILE A 869 -19.69 27.63 -21.45
CA ILE A 869 -19.09 26.69 -20.49
C ILE A 869 -18.90 25.30 -21.13
N ASN A 870 -19.92 24.80 -21.82
CA ASN A 870 -19.91 23.44 -22.36
C ASN A 870 -18.92 23.27 -23.53
N TYR A 871 -18.74 24.29 -24.38
CA TYR A 871 -17.94 24.13 -25.61
C TYR A 871 -16.77 25.11 -25.71
N LYS A 872 -16.95 26.39 -25.36
CA LYS A 872 -15.98 27.46 -25.68
C LYS A 872 -15.02 27.80 -24.53
N TYR A 873 -15.29 27.29 -23.33
CA TYR A 873 -14.53 27.59 -22.11
C TYR A 873 -13.05 27.23 -22.25
N TRP A 874 -12.77 26.10 -22.91
CA TRP A 874 -11.42 25.59 -23.17
C TRP A 874 -11.10 25.27 -24.65
N GLN A 875 -12.05 25.37 -25.60
CA GLN A 875 -11.77 25.11 -27.04
C GLN A 875 -10.85 26.17 -27.66
N ASN A 876 -9.82 25.72 -28.40
CA ASN A 876 -8.95 26.40 -29.39
C ASN A 876 -9.13 27.92 -29.63
N GLN A 877 -9.03 28.70 -28.56
CA GLN A 877 -8.64 30.11 -28.48
C GLN A 877 -7.78 30.25 -27.23
N VAL A 878 -6.69 29.47 -27.23
CA VAL A 878 -5.58 29.57 -26.28
C VAL A 878 -5.18 31.04 -26.31
N ALA A 879 -5.56 31.79 -25.26
CA ALA A 879 -4.96 33.09 -25.02
C ALA A 879 -3.45 32.82 -25.10
N PRO A 880 -2.67 33.48 -25.97
CA PRO A 880 -1.27 33.13 -26.15
C PRO A 880 -0.60 33.03 -24.78
N LYS A 881 0.33 32.08 -24.62
CA LYS A 881 1.10 31.94 -23.38
C LYS A 881 1.51 33.33 -22.87
N GLY A 882 1.23 33.62 -21.61
CA GLY A 882 1.42 34.94 -21.01
C GLY A 882 0.17 35.81 -20.91
N ASP A 883 -0.98 35.41 -21.48
CA ASP A 883 -2.21 36.21 -21.50
C ASP A 883 -3.25 35.78 -20.42
N ILE A 884 -4.22 36.67 -20.18
CA ILE A 884 -5.30 36.54 -19.20
C ILE A 884 -6.68 36.82 -19.81
N ALA A 885 -7.69 36.10 -19.32
CA ALA A 885 -9.09 36.37 -19.62
C ALA A 885 -9.86 36.85 -18.38
N ASN A 886 -10.76 37.80 -18.60
CA ASN A 886 -11.70 38.31 -17.61
C ASN A 886 -13.05 38.48 -18.35
N ILE A 887 -13.99 37.57 -18.10
CA ILE A 887 -15.21 37.39 -18.89
C ILE A 887 -16.44 37.32 -17.99
N LEU A 888 -17.48 38.09 -18.30
CA LEU A 888 -18.76 38.03 -17.61
C LEU A 888 -19.76 37.19 -18.42
N LEU A 889 -20.31 36.15 -17.80
CA LEU A 889 -21.41 35.34 -18.32
C LEU A 889 -22.70 35.77 -17.61
N ASN A 890 -23.60 36.42 -18.34
CA ASN A 890 -24.87 36.90 -17.83
C ASN A 890 -26.02 36.07 -18.45
N PRO A 891 -26.77 35.26 -17.68
CA PRO A 891 -27.84 34.43 -18.23
C PRO A 891 -29.07 35.23 -18.69
N THR A 892 -29.18 36.52 -18.33
CA THR A 892 -30.30 37.39 -18.74
C THR A 892 -30.11 37.93 -20.17
N GLU A 893 -31.21 38.25 -20.86
CA GLU A 893 -31.19 38.81 -22.23
C GLU A 893 -30.89 40.31 -22.30
N LYS A 894 -30.53 40.95 -21.17
CA LYS A 894 -30.21 42.38 -21.14
C LYS A 894 -29.09 42.71 -22.11
N GLN A 895 -29.26 43.80 -22.87
CA GLN A 895 -28.28 44.23 -23.86
C GLN A 895 -26.99 44.73 -23.19
N GLN A 896 -25.87 44.63 -23.90
CA GLN A 896 -24.54 44.99 -23.37
C GLN A 896 -24.46 46.45 -22.90
N SER A 897 -25.19 47.37 -23.56
CA SER A 897 -25.32 48.79 -23.18
C SER A 897 -26.00 49.01 -21.83
N GLU A 898 -26.97 48.17 -21.45
CA GLU A 898 -27.69 48.26 -20.16
C GLU A 898 -26.83 47.73 -19.00
N ILE A 899 -26.01 46.71 -19.25
CA ILE A 899 -25.12 46.11 -18.24
C ILE A 899 -23.95 47.04 -17.91
N SER A 900 -23.47 47.83 -18.88
CA SER A 900 -22.35 48.77 -18.67
C SER A 900 -22.72 50.04 -17.89
N GLN A 901 -24.00 50.31 -17.63
CA GLN A 901 -24.48 51.52 -16.93
C GLN A 901 -24.72 51.33 -15.42
N THR A 902 -24.75 50.10 -14.92
CA THR A 902 -24.94 49.80 -13.49
C THR A 902 -23.68 49.13 -12.93
N PRO A 903 -23.10 49.60 -11.81
CA PRO A 903 -21.99 48.89 -11.18
C PRO A 903 -22.44 47.48 -10.80
N VAL A 904 -21.78 46.48 -11.37
CA VAL A 904 -22.16 45.07 -11.17
C VAL A 904 -21.85 44.59 -9.76
N TRP A 905 -20.96 45.28 -9.03
CA TRP A 905 -20.48 44.90 -7.71
C TRP A 905 -20.36 46.11 -6.80
N GLU A 906 -20.65 45.92 -5.52
CA GLU A 906 -20.48 46.92 -4.47
C GLU A 906 -19.28 46.59 -3.57
N GLU A 907 -18.72 47.61 -2.92
CA GLU A 907 -17.63 47.42 -1.97
C GLU A 907 -18.10 46.57 -0.77
N GLY A 908 -17.31 45.56 -0.40
CA GLY A 908 -17.65 44.63 0.67
C GLY A 908 -18.49 43.42 0.23
N GLU A 909 -19.05 43.41 -0.98
CA GLU A 909 -19.83 42.29 -1.50
C GLU A 909 -18.97 41.02 -1.61
N GLN A 910 -19.54 39.86 -1.27
CA GLN A 910 -18.86 38.57 -1.25
C GLN A 910 -19.45 37.59 -2.26
N ALA A 911 -18.63 36.65 -2.73
CA ALA A 911 -19.08 35.56 -3.57
C ALA A 911 -18.26 34.28 -3.37
N LEU A 912 -18.89 33.14 -3.67
CA LEU A 912 -18.20 31.86 -3.82
C LEU A 912 -17.52 31.83 -5.19
N PHE A 913 -16.31 31.29 -5.27
CA PHE A 913 -15.69 30.93 -6.54
C PHE A 913 -15.24 29.48 -6.55
N MET A 914 -15.11 28.94 -7.76
CA MET A 914 -14.55 27.63 -8.04
C MET A 914 -13.24 27.79 -8.79
N HIS A 915 -12.24 26.97 -8.47
CA HIS A 915 -10.94 26.96 -9.12
C HIS A 915 -10.69 25.62 -9.78
N VAL A 916 -10.07 25.67 -10.96
CA VAL A 916 -9.47 24.51 -11.62
C VAL A 916 -8.16 24.90 -12.32
N TYR A 917 -7.19 24.01 -12.33
CA TYR A 917 -5.99 24.15 -13.16
C TYR A 917 -5.76 22.95 -14.09
N GLY A 918 -5.01 23.19 -15.16
CA GLY A 918 -4.57 22.19 -16.13
C GLY A 918 -3.11 21.73 -15.95
N GLY A 919 -2.61 21.08 -16.99
CA GLY A 919 -1.30 20.43 -17.00
C GLY A 919 -0.16 21.22 -17.63
N ILE A 920 1.03 20.63 -17.56
CA ILE A 920 2.29 21.14 -18.13
C ILE A 920 2.69 20.27 -19.32
N GLY A 921 2.75 20.85 -20.52
CA GLY A 921 3.17 20.22 -21.78
C GLY A 921 4.51 20.73 -22.29
N GLY A 922 4.73 20.60 -23.59
CA GLY A 922 5.96 21.05 -24.26
C GLY A 922 7.10 20.04 -24.24
N ARG A 923 8.34 20.53 -24.19
CA ARG A 923 9.57 19.70 -24.18
C ARG A 923 9.86 19.08 -22.81
N LYS A 924 9.26 19.62 -21.76
CA LYS A 924 9.31 19.09 -20.39
C LYS A 924 7.88 18.79 -19.90
N PRO A 925 7.19 17.80 -20.52
CA PRO A 925 5.81 17.51 -20.14
C PRO A 925 5.75 16.84 -18.77
N GLU A 926 4.70 17.11 -18.02
CA GLU A 926 4.41 16.32 -16.83
C GLU A 926 3.88 14.92 -17.20
N PHE A 927 4.13 13.96 -16.31
CA PHE A 927 3.70 12.59 -16.52
C PHE A 927 2.16 12.48 -16.54
N SER A 928 1.61 12.05 -17.68
CA SER A 928 0.17 11.85 -17.89
C SER A 928 -0.11 10.43 -18.37
N PRO A 929 -0.39 9.48 -17.47
CA PRO A 929 -0.73 8.12 -17.87
C PRO A 929 -2.01 8.14 -18.73
N LEU A 930 -1.95 7.50 -19.90
CA LEU A 930 -3.02 7.50 -20.91
C LEU A 930 -3.38 8.90 -21.46
N GLY A 931 -2.50 9.90 -21.28
CA GLY A 931 -2.75 11.29 -21.70
C GLY A 931 -3.78 12.03 -20.85
N ILE A 932 -4.11 11.51 -19.66
CA ILE A 932 -5.09 12.12 -18.76
C ILE A 932 -4.38 13.04 -17.76
N PHE A 933 -4.75 14.31 -17.79
CA PHE A 933 -4.39 15.35 -16.83
C PHE A 933 -5.57 15.62 -15.91
N PHE A 934 -5.47 15.17 -14.65
CA PHE A 934 -6.56 15.32 -13.68
C PHE A 934 -6.74 16.78 -13.24
N GLY A 935 -5.65 17.52 -13.00
CA GLY A 935 -5.72 18.86 -12.42
C GLY A 935 -6.11 18.86 -10.93
N HIS A 936 -6.51 20.00 -10.40
CA HIS A 936 -7.04 20.16 -9.03
C HIS A 936 -8.31 21.00 -9.04
N PHE A 937 -9.14 20.84 -8.01
CA PHE A 937 -10.35 21.62 -7.79
C PHE A 937 -10.42 22.15 -6.36
N ALA A 938 -10.79 23.41 -6.20
CA ALA A 938 -11.06 24.00 -4.90
C ALA A 938 -12.21 25.00 -4.95
N PHE A 939 -12.89 25.20 -3.82
CA PHE A 939 -13.72 26.37 -3.61
C PHE A 939 -12.89 27.49 -2.98
N GLY A 940 -13.39 28.71 -3.10
CA GLY A 940 -12.85 29.85 -2.37
C GLY A 940 -13.88 30.95 -2.24
N ILE A 941 -13.53 31.97 -1.47
CA ILE A 941 -14.36 33.14 -1.23
C ILE A 941 -13.65 34.35 -1.84
N THR A 942 -14.42 35.16 -2.55
CA THR A 942 -13.95 36.46 -2.98
C THR A 942 -14.72 37.57 -2.29
N LYS A 943 -14.03 38.67 -2.01
CA LYS A 943 -14.60 39.90 -1.49
C LYS A 943 -14.20 41.06 -2.40
N VAL A 944 -15.15 41.94 -2.69
CA VAL A 944 -14.87 43.19 -3.40
C VAL A 944 -14.25 44.18 -2.43
N VAL A 945 -13.05 44.64 -2.74
CA VAL A 945 -12.28 45.57 -1.90
C VAL A 945 -11.85 46.78 -2.71
N ARG A 946 -11.74 47.94 -2.05
CA ARG A 946 -11.09 49.11 -2.61
C ARG A 946 -9.59 49.00 -2.43
N GLU A 947 -8.86 49.00 -3.53
CA GLU A 947 -7.40 48.91 -3.53
C GLU A 947 -6.79 50.32 -3.27
N PRO A 948 -6.04 50.53 -2.17
CA PRO A 948 -5.54 51.84 -1.77
C PRO A 948 -4.62 52.56 -2.77
N LEU A 949 -3.75 51.86 -3.51
CA LEU A 949 -2.81 52.51 -4.44
C LEU A 949 -3.50 53.02 -5.70
N ALA A 950 -4.40 52.23 -6.29
CA ALA A 950 -5.17 52.61 -7.47
C ALA A 950 -6.44 53.40 -7.16
N ASN A 951 -6.95 53.31 -5.92
CA ASN A 951 -8.28 53.76 -5.50
C ASN A 951 -9.42 53.20 -6.37
N GLU A 952 -9.31 51.92 -6.73
CA GLU A 952 -10.28 51.21 -7.57
C GLU A 952 -10.86 49.99 -6.84
N LEU A 953 -12.10 49.63 -7.17
CA LEU A 953 -12.69 48.38 -6.70
C LEU A 953 -12.14 47.19 -7.48
N GLN A 954 -11.73 46.15 -6.77
CA GLN A 954 -11.22 44.90 -7.35
C GLN A 954 -11.67 43.68 -6.56
N LEU A 955 -11.48 42.51 -7.14
CA LEU A 955 -11.72 41.22 -6.50
C LEU A 955 -10.50 40.81 -5.66
N ASN A 956 -10.70 40.56 -4.36
CA ASN A 956 -9.74 39.85 -3.52
C ASN A 956 -10.16 38.39 -3.39
N LEU A 957 -9.29 37.43 -3.71
CA LEU A 957 -9.61 35.99 -3.76
C LEU A 957 -8.85 35.22 -2.67
N GLU A 958 -9.58 34.42 -1.91
CA GLU A 958 -9.06 33.52 -0.88
C GLU A 958 -9.55 32.08 -1.16
N TYR A 959 -8.60 31.17 -1.38
CA TYR A 959 -8.88 29.75 -1.56
C TYR A 959 -9.18 29.09 -0.22
N ARG A 960 -10.13 28.15 -0.22
CA ARG A 960 -10.31 27.14 0.83
C ARG A 960 -9.76 25.83 0.31
N GLN A 961 -8.45 25.65 0.45
CA GLN A 961 -7.74 24.52 -0.13
C GLN A 961 -7.99 23.25 0.68
N ILE A 962 -8.69 22.30 0.08
CA ILE A 962 -8.74 20.90 0.52
C ILE A 962 -7.72 20.16 -0.34
N TYR A 963 -6.49 20.10 0.13
CA TYR A 963 -5.33 19.65 -0.63
C TYR A 963 -4.60 18.55 0.13
N THR A 964 -4.32 17.42 -0.52
CA THR A 964 -3.63 16.31 0.13
C THR A 964 -2.17 16.65 0.42
N HIS A 965 -1.56 15.93 1.37
CA HIS A 965 -0.12 15.98 1.58
C HIS A 965 0.64 15.78 0.25
N ASN A 966 1.62 16.64 -0.01
CA ASN A 966 2.23 16.81 -1.33
C ASN A 966 3.70 17.23 -1.23
N CYS A 967 4.43 17.11 -2.32
CA CYS A 967 5.86 17.44 -2.37
C CYS A 967 6.15 18.94 -2.35
N ASP A 968 5.18 19.81 -2.66
CA ASP A 968 5.32 21.27 -2.64
C ASP A 968 5.05 21.87 -1.26
N GLY A 969 4.68 21.06 -0.26
CA GLY A 969 4.34 21.58 1.08
C GLY A 969 3.15 22.55 1.06
N ILE A 970 2.20 22.40 0.12
CA ILE A 970 0.92 23.14 0.15
C ILE A 970 0.11 22.63 1.33
N VAL A 971 -0.29 23.53 2.22
CA VAL A 971 -1.02 23.20 3.45
C VAL A 971 -2.50 23.46 3.24
N ALA A 972 -3.34 22.43 3.45
CA ALA A 972 -4.79 22.57 3.40
C ALA A 972 -5.25 23.66 4.40
N GLY A 973 -6.17 24.52 3.98
CA GLY A 973 -6.61 25.67 4.76
C GLY A 973 -6.89 26.89 3.90
N THR A 974 -6.95 28.04 4.56
CA THR A 974 -7.14 29.31 3.87
C THR A 974 -5.85 29.80 3.24
N ILE A 975 -5.85 29.96 1.91
CA ILE A 975 -4.68 30.45 1.16
C ILE A 975 -5.09 31.62 0.28
N SER A 976 -4.41 32.74 0.39
CA SER A 976 -4.63 33.90 -0.46
C SER A 976 -4.26 33.64 -1.93
N TRP A 977 -4.83 34.42 -2.86
CA TRP A 977 -4.49 34.27 -4.28
C TRP A 977 -3.02 34.52 -4.58
N MET A 978 -2.43 35.56 -3.98
CA MET A 978 -1.00 35.80 -4.20
C MET A 978 -0.12 34.67 -3.68
N LYS A 979 -0.52 33.92 -2.64
CA LYS A 979 0.26 32.77 -2.17
C LYS A 979 0.10 31.55 -3.06
N TYR A 980 -1.14 31.19 -3.40
CA TYR A 980 -1.43 29.95 -4.13
C TYR A 980 -1.13 30.05 -5.63
N MET A 981 -1.38 31.23 -6.22
CA MET A 981 -1.18 31.47 -7.64
C MET A 981 0.07 32.30 -7.90
N GLY A 982 0.16 33.47 -7.28
CA GLY A 982 1.14 34.51 -7.64
C GLY A 982 2.56 34.31 -7.09
N ASP A 983 2.74 33.43 -6.10
CA ASP A 983 4.03 33.18 -5.48
C ASP A 983 4.99 32.63 -6.52
N ARG A 984 6.16 33.25 -6.63
CA ARG A 984 7.08 32.93 -7.72
C ARG A 984 7.75 31.57 -7.53
N GLN A 985 7.91 31.10 -6.29
CA GLN A 985 8.51 29.81 -6.00
C GLN A 985 7.46 28.72 -5.78
N TRP A 986 6.36 29.04 -5.11
CA TRP A 986 5.36 28.07 -4.65
C TRP A 986 4.06 28.10 -5.45
N GLY A 987 3.85 29.11 -6.30
CA GLY A 987 2.60 29.36 -7.00
C GLY A 987 2.55 28.78 -8.41
N TRP A 988 1.34 28.71 -8.96
CA TRP A 988 1.05 28.06 -10.24
C TRP A 988 0.98 28.99 -11.47
N LEU A 989 1.05 30.32 -11.27
CA LEU A 989 0.76 31.31 -12.32
C LEU A 989 1.63 31.13 -13.58
N GLY A 990 2.92 30.81 -13.42
CA GLY A 990 3.89 30.71 -14.51
C GLY A 990 3.89 29.36 -15.24
N THR A 991 3.35 28.30 -14.63
CA THR A 991 3.53 26.92 -15.11
C THR A 991 2.27 26.28 -15.65
N ARG A 992 1.07 26.69 -15.20
CA ARG A 992 -0.18 26.01 -15.55
C ARG A 992 -1.24 27.00 -16.07
N PRO A 993 -2.16 26.56 -16.94
CA PRO A 993 -3.39 27.30 -17.18
C PRO A 993 -4.34 27.12 -15.99
N THR A 994 -4.96 28.20 -15.53
CA THR A 994 -5.95 28.15 -14.45
C THR A 994 -7.21 28.87 -14.81
N SER A 995 -8.32 28.53 -14.15
CA SER A 995 -9.53 29.32 -14.20
C SER A 995 -10.23 29.38 -12.85
N GLU A 996 -10.61 30.59 -12.48
CA GLU A 996 -11.46 30.89 -11.34
C GLU A 996 -12.83 31.37 -11.84
N ILE A 997 -13.90 30.65 -11.50
CA ILE A 997 -15.29 31.01 -11.82
C ILE A 997 -15.95 31.56 -10.55
N ILE A 998 -16.17 32.87 -10.53
CA ILE A 998 -16.85 33.57 -9.43
C ILE A 998 -18.35 33.55 -9.68
N ILE A 999 -19.13 33.17 -8.66
CA ILE A 999 -20.57 32.95 -8.75
C ILE A 999 -21.29 34.09 -8.06
N LYS A 1000 -21.83 35.04 -8.84
CA LYS A 1000 -22.70 36.10 -8.31
C LYS A 1000 -24.13 35.58 -8.23
N PHE A 1001 -24.54 35.18 -7.03
CA PHE A 1001 -25.84 34.55 -6.79
C PHE A 1001 -26.42 34.95 -5.43
N LYS A 1002 -27.25 36.02 -5.43
CA LYS A 1002 -27.87 36.61 -4.24
C LYS A 1002 -28.48 35.60 -3.25
N PRO A 1003 -29.21 34.55 -3.69
CA PRO A 1003 -29.75 33.56 -2.76
C PRO A 1003 -28.72 32.87 -1.85
N MET A 1004 -27.44 32.83 -2.26
CA MET A 1004 -26.34 32.23 -1.50
C MET A 1004 -25.43 33.26 -0.84
N THR A 1005 -25.28 34.46 -1.43
CA THR A 1005 -24.27 35.45 -1.02
C THR A 1005 -24.79 36.57 -0.15
N GLU A 1006 -26.09 36.85 -0.17
CA GLU A 1006 -26.72 37.85 0.70
C GLU A 1006 -27.29 37.18 1.96
N ASP A 1007 -27.16 37.86 3.09
CA ASP A 1007 -27.72 37.40 4.36
C ASP A 1007 -29.26 37.42 4.33
N TYR A 1008 -29.86 36.62 5.22
CA TYR A 1008 -31.31 36.56 5.45
C TYR A 1008 -31.62 37.10 6.84
N ASP A 1009 -32.78 37.74 6.98
CA ASP A 1009 -33.35 38.21 8.24
C ASP A 1009 -34.86 37.93 8.23
N PHE A 1010 -35.24 36.82 8.86
CA PHE A 1010 -36.64 36.44 9.04
C PHE A 1010 -37.10 36.83 10.45
N ASN A 1011 -37.65 38.05 10.59
CA ASN A 1011 -38.13 38.59 11.87
C ASN A 1011 -37.07 38.60 12.99
N GLY A 1012 -35.85 39.05 12.68
CA GLY A 1012 -34.74 39.14 13.63
C GLY A 1012 -33.89 37.87 13.71
N ILE A 1013 -34.28 36.80 13.01
CA ILE A 1013 -33.48 35.58 12.88
C ILE A 1013 -32.57 35.74 11.66
N LYS A 1014 -31.30 36.07 11.92
CA LYS A 1014 -30.29 36.30 10.89
C LYS A 1014 -29.45 35.07 10.61
N PHE A 1015 -29.17 34.78 9.34
CA PHE A 1015 -28.19 33.77 8.95
C PHE A 1015 -27.58 34.07 7.57
N SER A 1016 -26.41 33.48 7.32
CA SER A 1016 -25.64 33.68 6.08
C SER A 1016 -25.26 32.33 5.47
N PRO A 1017 -25.81 31.92 4.31
CA PRO A 1017 -25.46 30.65 3.68
C PRO A 1017 -23.97 30.52 3.38
N LEU A 1018 -23.33 31.62 2.98
CA LEU A 1018 -21.89 31.64 2.69
C LEU A 1018 -21.06 31.31 3.93
N SER A 1019 -21.47 31.78 5.12
CA SER A 1019 -20.79 31.45 6.38
C SER A 1019 -20.86 29.95 6.72
N TYR A 1020 -22.00 29.28 6.47
CA TYR A 1020 -22.12 27.83 6.63
C TYR A 1020 -21.18 27.07 5.68
N ILE A 1021 -21.07 27.53 4.42
CA ILE A 1021 -20.17 26.92 3.43
C ILE A 1021 -18.71 27.07 3.89
N VAL A 1022 -18.31 28.27 4.32
CA VAL A 1022 -16.95 28.54 4.79
C VAL A 1022 -16.59 27.63 5.96
N GLN A 1023 -17.47 27.52 6.95
CA GLN A 1023 -17.22 26.68 8.13
C GLN A 1023 -17.00 25.21 7.76
N GLU A 1024 -17.83 24.63 6.88
CA GLU A 1024 -17.68 23.22 6.49
C GLU A 1024 -16.43 22.99 5.63
N LEU A 1025 -16.01 23.98 4.84
CA LEU A 1025 -14.72 23.92 4.13
C LEU A 1025 -13.54 24.01 5.08
N ASP A 1026 -13.60 24.85 6.11
CA ASP A 1026 -12.56 24.97 7.16
C ASP A 1026 -12.45 23.66 7.96
N VAL A 1027 -13.59 23.05 8.32
CA VAL A 1027 -13.63 21.71 8.93
C VAL A 1027 -12.92 20.68 8.06
N MET A 1028 -13.22 20.64 6.77
CA MET A 1028 -12.61 19.69 5.84
C MET A 1028 -11.11 19.95 5.67
N ALA A 1029 -10.68 21.21 5.62
CA ALA A 1029 -9.28 21.58 5.54
C ALA A 1029 -8.49 21.12 6.78
N ALA A 1030 -9.01 21.36 7.98
CA ALA A 1030 -8.40 20.90 9.23
C ALA A 1030 -8.25 19.37 9.28
N ARG A 1031 -9.32 18.65 8.89
CA ARG A 1031 -9.29 17.18 8.76
C ARG A 1031 -8.25 16.69 7.75
N TYR A 1032 -8.05 17.43 6.66
CA TYR A 1032 -7.04 17.12 5.64
C TYR A 1032 -5.60 17.34 6.12
N ARG A 1033 -5.36 18.33 6.99
CA ARG A 1033 -4.04 18.59 7.61
C ARG A 1033 -3.60 17.44 8.50
N THR A 1034 -4.50 16.86 9.28
CA THR A 1034 -4.16 15.77 10.22
C THR A 1034 -4.44 14.37 9.67
N GLY A 1035 -5.19 14.26 8.56
CA GLY A 1035 -5.66 12.98 8.04
C GLY A 1035 -6.56 12.26 9.03
N ASP A 1036 -7.51 12.97 9.64
CA ASP A 1036 -8.35 12.45 10.75
C ASP A 1036 -7.52 11.70 11.80
N GLY A 1037 -6.35 12.26 12.15
CA GLY A 1037 -5.41 11.69 13.13
C GLY A 1037 -4.42 10.65 12.59
N THR A 1038 -4.47 10.26 11.32
CA THR A 1038 -3.54 9.27 10.74
C THR A 1038 -2.21 9.87 10.24
N GLY A 1039 -2.12 11.20 10.20
CA GLY A 1039 -0.96 11.94 9.70
C GLY A 1039 -0.81 11.99 8.17
N ALA A 1040 -1.73 11.38 7.42
CA ALA A 1040 -1.68 11.39 5.96
C ALA A 1040 -3.05 11.62 5.33
N THR A 1041 -3.05 12.27 4.18
CA THR A 1041 -4.16 12.30 3.22
C THR A 1041 -3.56 12.14 1.84
N ALA A 1042 -4.18 11.34 0.99
CA ALA A 1042 -3.70 11.14 -0.37
C ALA A 1042 -4.83 10.73 -1.30
N VAL A 1043 -4.69 11.19 -2.55
CA VAL A 1043 -5.67 10.94 -3.61
C VAL A 1043 -5.72 9.45 -3.92
N SER A 1044 -6.93 8.92 -4.08
CA SER A 1044 -7.19 7.57 -4.56
C SER A 1044 -8.42 7.58 -5.45
N PRO A 1045 -8.71 6.49 -6.19
CA PRO A 1045 -9.96 6.37 -6.94
C PRO A 1045 -11.24 6.54 -6.10
N ILE A 1046 -11.14 6.45 -4.76
CA ILE A 1046 -12.26 6.55 -3.82
C ILE A 1046 -12.28 7.89 -3.05
N ASN A 1047 -11.12 8.54 -2.90
CA ASN A 1047 -10.94 9.80 -2.14
C ASN A 1047 -10.24 10.83 -3.02
N SER A 1048 -10.91 11.92 -3.34
CA SER A 1048 -10.44 12.98 -4.22
C SER A 1048 -10.80 14.34 -3.65
N CYS A 1049 -9.89 15.32 -3.76
CA CYS A 1049 -10.10 16.70 -3.32
C CYS A 1049 -11.38 17.31 -3.92
N VAL A 1050 -11.71 16.98 -5.17
CA VAL A 1050 -12.91 17.47 -5.87
C VAL A 1050 -14.17 16.97 -5.18
N GLN A 1051 -14.20 15.67 -4.88
CA GLN A 1051 -15.33 15.01 -4.27
C GLN A 1051 -15.56 15.55 -2.87
N ASP A 1052 -14.50 15.69 -2.09
CA ASP A 1052 -14.59 16.14 -0.70
C ASP A 1052 -14.96 17.62 -0.61
N SER A 1053 -14.41 18.46 -1.49
CA SER A 1053 -14.80 19.87 -1.61
C SER A 1053 -16.28 20.02 -2.00
N SER A 1054 -16.75 19.27 -2.99
CA SER A 1054 -18.13 19.33 -3.47
C SER A 1054 -19.13 18.80 -2.45
N GLN A 1055 -18.75 17.74 -1.73
CA GLN A 1055 -19.55 17.17 -0.65
C GLN A 1055 -19.62 18.13 0.54
N ALA A 1056 -18.54 18.85 0.88
CA ALA A 1056 -18.55 19.87 1.93
C ALA A 1056 -19.55 20.99 1.59
N LEU A 1057 -19.52 21.53 0.36
CA LEU A 1057 -20.49 22.53 -0.11
C LEU A 1057 -21.93 22.03 0.03
N TYR A 1058 -22.22 20.83 -0.48
CA TYR A 1058 -23.57 20.26 -0.42
C TYR A 1058 -24.03 20.03 1.02
N THR A 1059 -23.15 19.49 1.87
CA THR A 1059 -23.46 19.19 3.27
C THR A 1059 -23.77 20.46 4.05
N ALA A 1060 -22.99 21.53 3.83
CA ALA A 1060 -23.22 22.84 4.44
C ALA A 1060 -24.64 23.36 4.15
N LEU A 1061 -24.99 23.41 2.86
CA LEU A 1061 -26.27 23.94 2.43
C LEU A 1061 -27.44 23.06 2.87
N ASN A 1062 -27.29 21.73 2.79
CA ASN A 1062 -28.35 20.80 3.20
C ASN A 1062 -28.59 20.84 4.71
N ARG A 1063 -27.54 20.87 5.54
CA ARG A 1063 -27.65 21.01 7.00
C ARG A 1063 -28.31 22.34 7.36
N MET A 1064 -27.89 23.43 6.73
CA MET A 1064 -28.49 24.75 6.93
C MET A 1064 -29.99 24.72 6.59
N VAL A 1065 -30.38 24.24 5.41
CA VAL A 1065 -31.80 24.14 5.02
C VAL A 1065 -32.60 23.27 5.99
N ALA A 1066 -32.03 22.15 6.45
CA ALA A 1066 -32.68 21.28 7.43
C ALA A 1066 -32.88 21.98 8.78
N GLN A 1067 -31.85 22.66 9.31
CA GLN A 1067 -31.94 23.43 10.55
C GLN A 1067 -32.98 24.54 10.47
N LEU A 1068 -33.03 25.29 9.36
CA LEU A 1068 -33.97 26.38 9.17
C LEU A 1068 -35.42 25.88 9.04
N LYS A 1069 -35.64 24.73 8.39
CA LYS A 1069 -36.97 24.10 8.31
C LYS A 1069 -37.50 23.61 9.66
N LEU A 1070 -36.60 23.31 10.60
CA LEU A 1070 -36.98 22.95 11.97
C LEU A 1070 -37.35 24.17 12.82
N ASN A 1071 -37.04 25.39 12.39
CA ASN A 1071 -37.37 26.61 13.12
C ASN A 1071 -38.82 27.05 12.82
N PRO A 1072 -39.75 26.99 13.81
CA PRO A 1072 -41.16 27.30 13.58
C PRO A 1072 -41.41 28.75 13.17
N LEU A 1073 -40.56 29.69 13.59
CA LEU A 1073 -40.69 31.11 13.29
C LEU A 1073 -40.37 31.41 11.82
N ILE A 1074 -39.31 30.79 11.30
CA ILE A 1074 -38.96 30.88 9.87
C ILE A 1074 -40.07 30.24 9.02
N MET A 1075 -40.55 29.06 9.41
CA MET A 1075 -41.65 28.39 8.70
C MET A 1075 -42.99 29.15 8.79
N LYS A 1076 -43.19 29.95 9.84
CA LYS A 1076 -44.33 30.88 9.92
C LYS A 1076 -44.13 32.04 8.94
N TRP A 1077 -42.97 32.69 8.94
CA TRP A 1077 -42.66 33.78 8.01
C TRP A 1077 -42.86 33.37 6.54
N LEU A 1078 -42.27 32.24 6.13
CA LEU A 1078 -42.33 31.74 4.75
C LEU A 1078 -43.78 31.46 4.30
N ARG A 1079 -44.69 31.12 5.22
CA ARG A 1079 -46.11 30.90 4.92
C ARG A 1079 -46.91 32.19 4.87
N GLU A 1080 -46.61 33.14 5.74
CA GLU A 1080 -47.33 34.42 5.83
C GLU A 1080 -46.87 35.45 4.78
N HIS A 1081 -45.63 35.33 4.30
CA HIS A 1081 -45.00 36.27 3.36
C HIS A 1081 -44.46 35.55 2.11
N PRO A 1082 -45.30 34.88 1.30
CA PRO A 1082 -44.85 34.10 0.13
C PRO A 1082 -44.24 34.97 -0.98
N ASP A 1083 -44.69 36.21 -1.12
CA ASP A 1083 -44.24 37.14 -2.17
C ASP A 1083 -43.05 38.02 -1.75
N ASP A 1084 -42.58 37.89 -0.51
CA ASP A 1084 -41.41 38.61 0.00
C ASP A 1084 -40.12 38.15 -0.72
N GLU A 1085 -39.23 39.09 -1.04
CA GLU A 1085 -37.98 38.83 -1.76
C GLU A 1085 -37.13 37.76 -1.04
N GLN A 1086 -37.07 37.77 0.29
CA GLN A 1086 -36.31 36.78 1.05
C GLN A 1086 -36.94 35.39 0.94
N THR A 1087 -38.26 35.29 0.93
CA THR A 1087 -38.97 34.00 0.75
C THR A 1087 -38.70 33.42 -0.64
N GLN A 1088 -38.71 34.26 -1.69
CA GLN A 1088 -38.39 33.85 -3.05
C GLN A 1088 -36.92 33.41 -3.19
N ARG A 1089 -35.98 34.20 -2.65
CA ARG A 1089 -34.55 33.86 -2.61
C ARG A 1089 -34.32 32.53 -1.87
N PHE A 1090 -34.92 32.35 -0.71
CA PHE A 1090 -34.78 31.12 0.07
C PHE A 1090 -35.33 29.90 -0.68
N THR A 1091 -36.48 30.06 -1.38
CA THR A 1091 -37.05 29.00 -2.22
C THR A 1091 -36.11 28.62 -3.37
N GLN A 1092 -35.49 29.61 -4.02
CA GLN A 1092 -34.46 29.36 -5.05
C GLN A 1092 -33.25 28.61 -4.47
N LEU A 1093 -32.78 28.99 -3.28
CA LEU A 1093 -31.68 28.31 -2.60
C LEU A 1093 -32.02 26.84 -2.30
N VAL A 1094 -33.23 26.55 -1.79
CA VAL A 1094 -33.68 25.16 -1.53
C VAL A 1094 -33.72 24.34 -2.84
N ASN A 1095 -34.20 24.92 -3.93
CA ASN A 1095 -34.22 24.26 -5.23
C ASN A 1095 -32.80 24.01 -5.78
N LEU A 1096 -31.87 24.93 -5.55
CA LEU A 1096 -30.46 24.74 -5.88
C LEU A 1096 -29.88 23.55 -5.09
N VAL A 1097 -30.12 23.46 -3.78
CA VAL A 1097 -29.64 22.34 -2.95
C VAL A 1097 -30.13 21.00 -3.51
N LYS A 1098 -31.39 20.92 -3.91
CA LYS A 1098 -31.96 19.71 -4.55
C LYS A 1098 -31.32 19.39 -5.90
N ALA A 1099 -30.97 20.41 -6.69
CA ALA A 1099 -30.26 20.23 -7.95
C ALA A 1099 -28.82 19.72 -7.74
N LEU A 1100 -28.12 20.28 -6.75
CA LEU A 1100 -26.79 19.84 -6.33
C LEU A 1100 -26.82 18.39 -5.80
N GLU A 1101 -27.82 18.03 -4.98
CA GLU A 1101 -28.01 16.66 -4.49
C GLU A 1101 -28.11 15.67 -5.66
N ASN A 1102 -29.02 15.92 -6.61
CA ASN A 1102 -29.22 15.05 -7.77
C ASN A 1102 -27.95 14.88 -8.62
N HIS A 1103 -27.09 15.90 -8.69
CA HIS A 1103 -25.87 15.87 -9.47
C HIS A 1103 -24.73 15.15 -8.72
N LEU A 1104 -24.49 15.54 -7.47
CA LEU A 1104 -23.37 15.05 -6.65
C LEU A 1104 -23.63 13.66 -6.05
N THR A 1105 -24.89 13.21 -5.98
CA THR A 1105 -25.28 11.89 -5.45
C THR A 1105 -26.09 11.06 -6.47
N PRO A 1106 -25.46 10.53 -7.54
CA PRO A 1106 -26.18 9.86 -8.63
C PRO A 1106 -26.97 8.59 -8.24
N LEU A 1107 -26.79 8.08 -7.01
CA LEU A 1107 -27.54 6.95 -6.43
C LEU A 1107 -28.28 7.31 -5.12
N GLY A 1108 -28.39 8.60 -4.77
CA GLY A 1108 -29.11 9.09 -3.58
C GLY A 1108 -28.50 8.70 -2.23
N LYS A 1109 -27.26 8.23 -2.19
CA LYS A 1109 -26.52 7.89 -0.96
C LYS A 1109 -25.23 8.70 -0.90
N ALA A 1110 -25.15 9.65 0.04
CA ALA A 1110 -23.88 10.24 0.45
C ALA A 1110 -22.94 9.14 0.98
N ARG A 1111 -21.62 9.28 0.78
CA ARG A 1111 -20.67 8.28 1.30
C ARG A 1111 -20.77 8.16 2.83
N ALA A 1112 -20.56 6.95 3.34
CA ALA A 1112 -20.78 6.61 4.76
C ALA A 1112 -19.73 7.20 5.72
N ASP A 1113 -18.53 7.51 5.22
CA ASP A 1113 -17.38 8.08 5.94
C ASP A 1113 -17.62 9.49 6.49
N TRP A 1114 -18.72 10.14 6.09
CA TRP A 1114 -19.11 11.48 6.53
C TRP A 1114 -20.25 11.49 7.56
N ARG A 1115 -20.91 10.33 7.77
CA ARG A 1115 -22.04 10.22 8.73
C ARG A 1115 -21.63 9.88 10.15
N SER A 1116 -20.31 9.79 10.41
CA SER A 1116 -19.59 9.40 11.65
C SER A 1116 -19.04 7.96 11.67
N GLU A 1117 -17.88 7.84 12.34
CA GLU A 1117 -17.09 6.68 12.79
C GLU A 1117 -16.43 5.73 11.76
N ALA A 1118 -16.82 5.72 10.48
CA ALA A 1118 -16.34 4.68 9.57
C ALA A 1118 -15.47 5.22 8.43
N THR A 1119 -14.15 5.16 8.67
CA THR A 1119 -12.95 5.38 7.81
C THR A 1119 -12.30 6.75 7.92
N THR A 1120 -11.09 6.76 8.49
CA THR A 1120 -10.18 7.90 8.57
C THR A 1120 -9.66 8.30 7.19
N LEU A 1121 -9.69 9.60 6.89
CA LEU A 1121 -8.90 10.17 5.80
C LEU A 1121 -7.44 9.68 5.96
N GLY A 1122 -6.82 9.11 4.93
CA GLY A 1122 -5.44 8.61 5.03
C GLY A 1122 -5.26 7.11 5.22
N GLY A 1123 -6.28 6.36 5.62
CA GLY A 1123 -6.21 4.89 5.58
C GLY A 1123 -5.93 4.37 4.15
N PHE A 1124 -5.21 3.25 4.01
CA PHE A 1124 -5.21 2.54 2.71
C PHE A 1124 -6.67 2.19 2.37
N PRO A 1125 -7.14 2.43 1.13
CA PRO A 1125 -8.50 2.08 0.74
C PRO A 1125 -8.76 0.60 1.04
N VAL A 1126 -9.99 0.25 1.42
CA VAL A 1126 -10.37 -1.15 1.65
C VAL A 1126 -10.12 -1.93 0.34
N GLU A 1127 -9.02 -2.69 0.28
CA GLU A 1127 -8.53 -3.39 -0.92
C GLU A 1127 -9.35 -4.65 -1.25
N THR A 1128 -10.68 -4.52 -1.29
CA THR A 1128 -11.57 -5.54 -1.85
C THR A 1128 -11.94 -5.10 -3.27
N PRO A 1129 -11.39 -5.70 -4.35
CA PRO A 1129 -11.50 -5.20 -5.72
C PRO A 1129 -12.94 -4.90 -6.15
N LEU A 1130 -13.87 -5.80 -5.84
CA LEU A 1130 -15.28 -5.61 -6.18
C LEU A 1130 -15.90 -4.41 -5.46
N LYS A 1131 -15.62 -4.20 -4.18
CA LYS A 1131 -16.14 -3.06 -3.41
C LYS A 1131 -15.55 -1.75 -3.92
N THR A 1132 -14.25 -1.73 -4.20
CA THR A 1132 -13.54 -0.59 -4.78
C THR A 1132 -14.11 -0.24 -6.16
N LEU A 1133 -14.34 -1.23 -7.03
CA LEU A 1133 -14.92 -1.01 -8.35
C LEU A 1133 -16.34 -0.43 -8.26
N TRP A 1134 -17.18 -0.98 -7.37
CA TRP A 1134 -18.52 -0.46 -7.11
C TRP A 1134 -18.51 0.98 -6.57
N GLN A 1135 -17.57 1.31 -5.68
CA GLN A 1135 -17.41 2.66 -5.14
C GLN A 1135 -16.93 3.66 -6.20
N VAL A 1136 -15.95 3.28 -7.04
CA VAL A 1136 -15.45 4.09 -8.16
C VAL A 1136 -16.54 4.35 -9.20
N VAL A 1137 -17.33 3.33 -9.57
CA VAL A 1137 -18.47 3.49 -10.47
C VAL A 1137 -19.53 4.42 -9.87
N GLY A 1138 -19.75 4.34 -8.56
CA GLY A 1138 -20.68 5.20 -7.82
C GLY A 1138 -20.25 6.66 -7.71
N SER A 1139 -18.95 6.97 -7.76
CA SER A 1139 -18.38 8.31 -7.59
C SER A 1139 -17.82 8.94 -8.87
N TRP A 1140 -17.91 8.27 -10.03
CA TRP A 1140 -17.20 8.68 -11.26
C TRP A 1140 -17.51 10.13 -11.70
N ARG A 1141 -18.73 10.63 -11.42
CA ARG A 1141 -19.18 12.00 -11.73
C ARG A 1141 -18.49 13.08 -10.90
N SER A 1142 -17.83 12.73 -9.79
CA SER A 1142 -17.11 13.67 -8.92
C SER A 1142 -15.60 13.46 -8.90
N LEU A 1143 -15.05 12.60 -9.77
CA LEU A 1143 -13.62 12.30 -9.80
C LEU A 1143 -12.78 13.30 -10.59
N LEU A 1144 -13.40 14.06 -11.50
CA LEU A 1144 -12.70 14.90 -12.47
C LEU A 1144 -12.90 16.39 -12.16
N PRO A 1145 -11.84 17.13 -11.80
CA PRO A 1145 -11.90 18.55 -11.45
C PRO A 1145 -12.68 19.41 -12.44
N ARG A 1146 -12.32 19.35 -13.74
CA ARG A 1146 -12.96 20.15 -14.78
C ARG A 1146 -14.43 19.80 -14.97
N PHE A 1147 -14.75 18.51 -15.04
CA PHE A 1147 -16.13 18.07 -15.22
C PHE A 1147 -17.04 18.62 -14.11
N THR A 1148 -16.63 18.50 -12.84
CA THR A 1148 -17.39 19.04 -11.71
C THR A 1148 -17.51 20.56 -11.79
N ASN A 1149 -16.41 21.27 -12.06
CA ASN A 1149 -16.41 22.73 -12.21
C ASN A 1149 -17.42 23.21 -13.27
N ASP A 1150 -17.41 22.58 -14.44
CA ASP A 1150 -18.22 22.99 -15.59
C ASP A 1150 -19.70 22.68 -15.36
N GLN A 1151 -20.01 21.53 -14.75
CA GLN A 1151 -21.38 21.15 -14.40
C GLN A 1151 -21.98 22.08 -13.33
N LEU A 1152 -21.23 22.39 -12.27
CA LEU A 1152 -21.68 23.33 -11.24
C LEU A 1152 -21.91 24.73 -11.83
N ALA A 1153 -20.99 25.23 -12.67
CA ALA A 1153 -21.17 26.51 -13.35
C ALA A 1153 -22.46 26.54 -14.19
N MET A 1154 -22.73 25.48 -14.96
CA MET A 1154 -23.97 25.37 -15.74
C MET A 1154 -25.23 25.26 -14.87
N ILE A 1155 -25.17 24.62 -13.70
CA ILE A 1155 -26.29 24.59 -12.74
C ILE A 1155 -26.57 26.02 -12.26
N PHE A 1156 -25.56 26.76 -11.79
CA PHE A 1156 -25.73 28.14 -11.33
C PHE A 1156 -26.30 29.07 -12.40
N LEU A 1157 -25.81 28.99 -13.65
CA LEU A 1157 -26.37 29.75 -14.79
C LEU A 1157 -27.85 29.43 -15.03
N GLN A 1158 -28.27 28.17 -14.85
CA GLN A 1158 -29.67 27.78 -15.02
C GLN A 1158 -30.60 28.36 -13.95
N PHE A 1159 -30.09 28.60 -12.75
CA PHE A 1159 -30.76 29.29 -11.63
C PHE A 1159 -30.67 30.82 -11.71
N GLY A 1160 -30.08 31.38 -12.78
CA GLY A 1160 -30.02 32.82 -13.01
C GLY A 1160 -28.81 33.52 -12.38
N ALA A 1161 -27.82 32.78 -11.89
CA ALA A 1161 -26.57 33.37 -11.42
C ALA A 1161 -25.75 33.97 -12.57
N SER A 1162 -25.08 35.10 -12.33
CA SER A 1162 -24.06 35.62 -13.24
C SER A 1162 -22.70 35.06 -12.85
N LEU A 1163 -21.92 34.60 -13.82
CA LEU A 1163 -20.59 34.03 -13.57
C LEU A 1163 -19.48 34.94 -14.10
N TRP A 1164 -18.45 35.18 -13.29
CA TRP A 1164 -17.25 35.89 -13.70
C TRP A 1164 -16.09 34.91 -13.86
N VAL A 1165 -15.60 34.75 -15.08
CA VAL A 1165 -14.52 33.81 -15.39
C VAL A 1165 -13.22 34.58 -15.49
N LEU A 1166 -12.33 34.30 -14.54
CA LEU A 1166 -10.92 34.69 -14.57
C LEU A 1166 -10.13 33.50 -15.09
N ARG A 1167 -9.23 33.74 -16.04
CA ARG A 1167 -8.37 32.69 -16.61
C ARG A 1167 -6.96 33.21 -16.77
N THR A 1168 -5.99 32.39 -16.37
CA THR A 1168 -4.57 32.65 -16.62
C THR A 1168 -4.00 31.56 -17.52
N ASN A 1169 -3.06 31.91 -18.38
CA ASN A 1169 -2.38 30.94 -19.23
C ASN A 1169 -0.86 31.10 -19.17
N GLN A 1170 -0.21 30.53 -18.15
CA GLN A 1170 1.25 30.61 -17.94
C GLN A 1170 1.74 32.07 -18.01
N VAL A 1171 1.32 32.88 -17.05
CA VAL A 1171 1.47 34.34 -17.02
C VAL A 1171 2.71 34.74 -16.21
N GLY A 1172 3.40 35.80 -16.64
CA GLY A 1172 4.67 36.25 -16.06
C GLY A 1172 5.75 36.33 -17.12
N GLY A 1173 6.96 35.88 -16.81
CA GLY A 1173 8.02 35.66 -17.79
C GLY A 1173 7.73 34.45 -18.69
N TYR A 1174 8.61 34.19 -19.66
CA TYR A 1174 8.36 33.25 -20.74
C TYR A 1174 9.37 32.07 -20.74
N ASP A 1175 8.87 30.84 -20.56
CA ASP A 1175 9.66 29.61 -20.74
C ASP A 1175 9.27 28.89 -22.05
N PRO A 1176 10.13 28.82 -23.07
CA PRO A 1176 9.82 28.15 -24.33
C PRO A 1176 9.72 26.61 -24.22
N ASN A 1177 10.12 26.00 -23.10
CA ASN A 1177 10.16 24.54 -22.97
C ASN A 1177 8.88 23.92 -22.41
N ILE A 1178 7.96 24.74 -21.90
CA ILE A 1178 6.68 24.27 -21.37
C ILE A 1178 5.51 24.89 -22.14
N GLU A 1179 4.43 24.13 -22.25
CA GLU A 1179 3.19 24.56 -22.89
C GLU A 1179 2.01 24.32 -21.94
N ALA A 1180 0.93 25.09 -22.11
CA ALA A 1180 -0.25 24.93 -21.29
C ALA A 1180 -1.11 23.78 -21.80
N ILE A 1181 -1.42 22.82 -20.93
CA ILE A 1181 -2.35 21.73 -21.24
C ILE A 1181 -3.66 21.96 -20.51
N VAL A 1182 -4.76 21.90 -21.25
CA VAL A 1182 -6.11 22.04 -20.70
C VAL A 1182 -6.43 20.85 -19.78
N PRO A 1183 -7.12 21.05 -18.64
CA PRO A 1183 -7.55 19.93 -17.80
C PRO A 1183 -8.50 18.99 -18.55
N THR A 1184 -8.37 17.68 -18.31
CA THR A 1184 -9.06 16.63 -19.10
C THR A 1184 -10.57 16.69 -18.93
N ASP A 1185 -11.28 16.45 -20.03
CA ASP A 1185 -12.74 16.37 -20.08
C ASP A 1185 -13.16 15.08 -20.79
N PHE A 1186 -14.29 14.51 -20.40
CA PHE A 1186 -14.78 13.23 -20.93
C PHE A 1186 -16.20 13.31 -21.51
N VAL A 1187 -17.01 14.33 -21.19
CA VAL A 1187 -18.41 14.40 -21.65
C VAL A 1187 -18.93 15.84 -21.77
N PHE A 1188 -19.59 16.15 -22.89
CA PHE A 1188 -20.26 17.44 -23.13
C PHE A 1188 -21.79 17.29 -23.05
N PHE A 1189 -22.43 17.80 -21.99
CA PHE A 1189 -23.89 17.95 -21.90
C PHE A 1189 -24.31 18.93 -20.80
N VAL A 1190 -25.45 19.59 -20.98
CA VAL A 1190 -26.05 20.49 -19.98
C VAL A 1190 -26.82 19.66 -18.93
N PRO A 1191 -26.54 19.79 -17.62
CA PRO A 1191 -27.22 19.02 -16.58
C PRO A 1191 -28.70 19.40 -16.46
N ARG A 1192 -29.58 18.40 -16.30
CA ARG A 1192 -31.01 18.61 -16.07
C ARG A 1192 -31.25 19.07 -14.64
N VAL A 1193 -31.74 20.29 -14.48
CA VAL A 1193 -32.30 20.79 -13.21
C VAL A 1193 -33.78 20.39 -13.17
N GLY A 1194 -34.21 19.67 -12.14
CA GLY A 1194 -35.61 19.24 -12.00
C GLY A 1194 -36.56 20.44 -11.95
N LYS A 1195 -37.75 20.31 -12.56
CA LYS A 1195 -38.82 21.31 -12.45
C LYS A 1195 -39.36 21.41 -11.04
#